data_AF-A0AA43CWU3-F1
#
_entry.id   AF-A0AA43CWU3-F1
#
_cell.length_a   1.000
_cell.length_b   1.000
_cell.length_c   1.000
_cell.angle_alpha   90.00
_cell.angle_beta   90.00
_cell.angle_gamma   90.00
#
_symmetry.space_group_name_H-M   'P 1'
#
loop_
_entity.id
_entity.type
_entity.pdbx_description
1 polymer ?
#
loop_
_entity_poly.entity_id
_entity_poly.type
_entity_poly.pdbx_seq_one_letter_code
_entity_poly.pdbx_strand_id
1 'polypeptide(L)'
;MTSTPSVFEYDKKKQISVLSMNTLAFTINFAVWTMFSVIGIKIKEELGLSETEFGLLIATPILTGSLVRLPLGILTDRFGGRRVYFGQMLLVAIATYGLHFADQFWQYLVIGLCIGLAGGSFAIGIAYTSAWFGKKQQGFAMGIFGAGNAGAALNIFVAPLIIVAMGWRSVPVIYSVVMLIMAFVFLLFTYPDPQFEERRKNASFPTLGEQFKALTETRVWRYGLAYYFVFGGFVALSLWLPKYYMAEYGLTLKQAALISLIFVLPSGVIRALGGWISDKFGGDTVTWWVFWVCIICLFFMSYPPTSVTIHRINEDLTFNIATGVAVFTALAFIVGIAQGIGKASVYRSLADHYAGNMGPVGGLVGVIGGLGGFTLPIMFGIAVDATGVRSTTFMLMFGVLAGVMIWTWMAARGEREEVLARRPGLREKMVEEELARPLATAGRWISNWRPDDLEFWRGGGKAIAMRNLVFSMPPLFLSFAVWVVWSVVVVELPRIGFQFSTGELFWLAAIPGLSGAAFRLLYSFVVPIFGGRNFTIFSTLTLLVPTLWMAVAVQNPDTSYVVFVMIALLCGLGGGNFSASMANISFFFPRRRLGTALGWNAGVGNLGVGVMQAVVPIVIFSGALAFKGGFPQAYEVGGETSQVWLQNAALIWIPFILLATLGVAFGQNNLRGVQESYAEKTAIFSNKHAWVLSWLYTGTFGSFIGFAAAFPILLAVLFPESGALKWAWTGPLAGALIRPLGGWLSDRVGGAKVTFWNFAVMFLAGIWALMSLPSGNGGSDVTGFFTAFVLLFLGSGVGNGSVFHIVPSVFRTLHERAAEGKDQAAMDAAKAAGAVEASVALGFTSAVAALGLFFIPAFVATSLQTTGSAHLAISVFSLFYLSCVLATWWWYRRHAAEVRCD
;
A
#
# COMPACT_ATOMS: atom_id res chain seq x y z
N MET A 1 12.14 -33.80 39.24
CA MET A 1 10.67 -33.87 39.19
C MET A 1 10.12 -33.19 40.42
N THR A 2 9.62 -31.97 40.29
CA THR A 2 8.70 -31.32 41.24
C THR A 2 7.79 -30.45 40.39
N SER A 3 6.70 -31.06 39.93
CA SER A 3 5.62 -30.39 39.21
C SER A 3 4.95 -29.39 40.15
N THR A 4 5.16 -28.10 39.89
CA THR A 4 4.28 -27.05 40.41
C THR A 4 2.85 -27.35 39.93
N PRO A 5 1.86 -27.41 40.83
CA PRO A 5 0.50 -27.77 40.44
C PRO A 5 -0.07 -26.69 39.52
N SER A 6 -0.59 -27.10 38.36
CA SER A 6 -1.39 -26.25 37.49
C SER A 6 -2.73 -25.98 38.19
N VAL A 7 -2.80 -24.92 38.97
CA VAL A 7 -4.02 -24.51 39.67
C VAL A 7 -5.06 -24.09 38.62
N PHE A 8 -6.25 -24.67 38.73
CA PHE A 8 -7.48 -24.52 37.93
C PHE A 8 -7.60 -25.41 36.68
N GLU A 9 -8.13 -26.61 36.89
CA GLU A 9 -8.84 -27.36 35.85
C GLU A 9 -10.24 -26.73 35.69
N TYR A 10 -10.37 -25.75 34.80
CA TYR A 10 -11.63 -25.02 34.61
C TYR A 10 -12.70 -25.90 33.94
N ASP A 11 -13.91 -25.90 34.49
CA ASP A 11 -15.08 -26.57 33.88
C ASP A 11 -15.41 -25.93 32.53
N LYS A 12 -15.15 -26.68 31.44
CA LYS A 12 -15.36 -26.25 30.06
C LYS A 12 -16.78 -25.76 29.77
N LYS A 13 -17.81 -26.35 30.41
CA LYS A 13 -19.21 -25.92 30.21
C LYS A 13 -19.43 -24.53 30.78
N LYS A 14 -18.86 -24.24 31.95
CA LYS A 14 -18.96 -22.92 32.59
C LYS A 14 -18.16 -21.86 31.82
N GLN A 15 -16.98 -22.20 31.32
CA GLN A 15 -16.16 -21.31 30.48
C GLN A 15 -16.92 -20.86 29.22
N ILE A 16 -17.52 -21.81 28.49
CA ILE A 16 -18.28 -21.51 27.28
C ILE A 16 -19.53 -20.67 27.62
N SER A 17 -20.28 -21.05 28.67
CA SER A 17 -21.46 -20.30 29.10
C SER A 17 -21.13 -18.84 29.44
N VAL A 18 -20.08 -18.61 30.23
CA VAL A 18 -19.63 -17.27 30.61
C VAL A 18 -19.18 -16.48 29.40
N LEU A 19 -18.35 -17.06 28.53
CA LEU A 19 -17.86 -16.38 27.33
C LEU A 19 -19.02 -15.98 26.39
N SER A 20 -19.93 -16.92 26.09
CA SER A 20 -21.07 -16.66 25.21
C SER A 20 -22.02 -15.60 25.77
N MET A 21 -22.39 -15.70 27.06
CA MET A 21 -23.28 -14.72 27.69
C MET A 21 -22.62 -13.35 27.82
N ASN A 22 -21.32 -13.30 28.09
CA ASN A 22 -20.57 -12.04 28.17
C ASN A 22 -20.41 -11.36 26.81
N THR A 23 -20.18 -12.13 25.74
CA THR A 23 -20.20 -11.60 24.38
C THR A 23 -21.58 -11.05 24.03
N LEU A 24 -22.66 -11.79 24.31
CA LEU A 24 -24.04 -11.36 24.00
C LEU A 24 -24.46 -10.12 24.80
N ALA A 25 -24.16 -10.09 26.10
CA ALA A 25 -24.41 -8.93 26.95
C ALA A 25 -23.62 -7.71 26.46
N PHE A 26 -22.36 -7.90 26.04
CA PHE A 26 -21.56 -6.83 25.47
C PHE A 26 -22.13 -6.35 24.13
N THR A 27 -22.65 -7.24 23.28
CA THR A 27 -23.35 -6.88 22.04
C THR A 27 -24.54 -5.97 22.30
N ILE A 28 -25.40 -6.33 23.25
CA ILE A 28 -26.59 -5.54 23.58
C ILE A 28 -26.18 -4.18 24.20
N ASN A 29 -25.20 -4.18 25.10
CA ASN A 29 -24.66 -2.92 25.64
C ASN A 29 -24.08 -2.03 24.55
N PHE A 30 -23.32 -2.59 23.60
CA PHE A 30 -22.73 -1.81 22.52
C PHE A 30 -23.79 -1.26 21.56
N ALA A 31 -24.89 -2.00 21.32
CA ALA A 31 -26.02 -1.52 20.54
C ALA A 31 -26.70 -0.32 21.20
N VAL A 32 -26.97 -0.40 22.51
CA VAL A 32 -27.53 0.71 23.29
C VAL A 32 -26.58 1.90 23.35
N TRP A 33 -25.28 1.63 23.54
CA TRP A 33 -24.25 2.67 23.61
C TRP A 33 -24.12 3.48 22.31
N THR A 34 -24.38 2.85 21.17
CA THR A 34 -24.29 3.48 19.84
C THR A 34 -25.65 3.89 19.26
N MET A 35 -26.74 3.78 20.04
CA MET A 35 -28.12 4.01 19.58
C MET A 35 -28.33 5.38 18.93
N PHE A 36 -27.68 6.42 19.46
CA PHE A 36 -27.77 7.78 18.94
C PHE A 36 -27.26 7.96 17.50
N SER A 37 -26.55 7.00 16.92
CA SER A 37 -26.18 7.04 15.49
C SER A 37 -27.38 7.04 14.55
N VAL A 38 -28.51 6.45 14.97
CA VAL A 38 -29.73 6.36 14.17
C VAL A 38 -30.79 7.31 14.70
N ILE A 39 -31.14 7.21 15.99
CA ILE A 39 -32.18 8.06 16.57
C ILE A 39 -31.75 9.53 16.68
N GLY A 40 -30.44 9.80 16.80
CA GLY A 40 -29.91 11.16 16.87
C GLY A 40 -30.18 11.97 15.62
N ILE A 41 -30.35 11.32 14.45
CA ILE A 41 -30.73 11.99 13.20
C ILE A 41 -32.14 12.56 13.32
N LYS A 42 -33.06 11.83 13.97
CA LYS A 42 -34.42 12.29 14.23
C LYS A 42 -34.49 13.37 15.31
N ILE A 43 -33.68 13.25 16.37
CA ILE A 43 -33.55 14.29 17.40
C ILE A 43 -32.98 15.58 16.78
N LYS A 44 -31.98 15.47 15.90
CA LYS A 44 -31.41 16.61 15.16
C LYS A 44 -32.48 17.31 14.32
N GLU A 45 -33.27 16.56 13.57
CA GLU A 45 -34.39 17.10 12.77
C GLU A 45 -35.45 17.78 13.65
N GLU A 46 -35.82 17.17 14.78
CA GLU A 46 -36.87 17.66 15.67
C GLU A 46 -36.47 18.93 16.44
N LEU A 47 -35.20 19.04 16.85
CA LEU A 47 -34.68 20.17 17.61
C LEU A 47 -33.95 21.23 16.76
N GLY A 48 -33.78 20.99 15.45
CA GLY A 48 -33.06 21.89 14.55
C GLY A 48 -31.57 22.05 14.87
N LEU A 49 -30.90 20.96 15.29
CA LEU A 49 -29.51 21.02 15.78
C LEU A 49 -28.46 21.24 14.67
N SER A 50 -27.44 22.03 14.98
CA SER A 50 -26.20 22.16 14.19
C SER A 50 -25.43 20.83 14.05
N GLU A 51 -24.38 20.78 13.23
CA GLU A 51 -23.54 19.58 13.15
C GLU A 51 -22.71 19.36 14.41
N THR A 52 -22.28 20.45 15.04
CA THR A 52 -21.57 20.44 16.32
C THR A 52 -22.45 19.90 17.44
N GLU A 53 -23.69 20.36 17.56
CA GLU A 53 -24.64 19.87 18.56
C GLU A 53 -25.02 18.40 18.33
N PHE A 54 -25.20 17.99 17.07
CA PHE A 54 -25.39 16.59 16.73
C PHE A 54 -24.15 15.75 17.10
N GLY A 55 -22.95 16.24 16.79
CA GLY A 55 -21.69 15.63 17.19
C GLY A 55 -21.60 15.45 18.71
N LEU A 56 -21.98 16.47 19.49
CA LEU A 56 -22.03 16.41 20.94
C LEU A 56 -23.07 15.39 21.44
N LEU A 57 -24.27 15.36 20.85
CA LEU A 57 -25.33 14.42 21.19
C LEU A 57 -24.87 12.96 21.07
N ILE A 58 -24.30 12.60 19.92
CA ILE A 58 -23.88 11.21 19.66
C ILE A 58 -22.59 10.85 20.42
N ALA A 59 -21.73 11.82 20.73
CA ALA A 59 -20.48 11.63 21.45
C ALA A 59 -20.65 11.49 22.97
N THR A 60 -21.67 12.13 23.55
CA THR A 60 -21.84 12.23 25.00
C THR A 60 -21.92 10.88 25.73
N PRO A 61 -22.68 9.87 25.25
CA PRO A 61 -22.63 8.53 25.84
C PRO A 61 -21.24 7.87 25.73
N ILE A 62 -20.47 8.21 24.69
CA ILE A 62 -19.14 7.65 24.47
C ILE A 62 -18.14 8.18 25.52
N LEU A 63 -18.30 9.44 25.95
CA LEU A 63 -17.48 10.04 27.00
C LEU A 63 -17.56 9.25 28.30
N THR A 64 -18.76 9.12 28.86
CA THR A 64 -18.94 8.42 30.14
C THR A 64 -18.56 6.96 30.00
N GLY A 65 -18.94 6.30 28.91
CA GLY A 65 -18.54 4.91 28.63
C GLY A 65 -17.04 4.69 28.56
N SER A 66 -16.26 5.73 28.23
CA SER A 66 -14.80 5.70 28.23
C SER A 66 -14.24 5.95 29.63
N LEU A 67 -14.71 6.99 30.32
CA LEU A 67 -14.23 7.39 31.65
C LEU A 67 -14.54 6.34 32.74
N VAL A 68 -15.73 5.74 32.70
CA VAL A 68 -16.18 4.76 33.72
C VAL A 68 -15.50 3.39 33.59
N ARG A 69 -14.70 3.15 32.53
CA ARG A 69 -13.95 1.89 32.35
C ARG A 69 -13.04 1.59 33.54
N LEU A 70 -12.35 2.62 34.05
CA LEU A 70 -11.43 2.48 35.16
C LEU A 70 -12.18 2.18 36.48
N PRO A 71 -13.19 3.00 36.91
CA PRO A 71 -14.03 2.67 38.05
C PRO A 71 -14.72 1.30 37.97
N LEU A 72 -15.31 0.95 36.83
CA LEU A 72 -16.02 -0.34 36.67
C LEU A 72 -15.06 -1.53 36.66
N GLY A 73 -13.84 -1.37 36.15
CA GLY A 73 -12.78 -2.37 36.28
C GLY A 73 -12.45 -2.64 37.75
N ILE A 74 -12.24 -1.58 38.54
CA ILE A 74 -11.98 -1.69 39.99
C ILE A 74 -13.16 -2.32 40.72
N LEU A 75 -14.39 -1.90 40.40
CA LEU A 75 -15.59 -2.50 40.98
C LEU A 75 -15.71 -3.98 40.62
N THR A 76 -15.31 -4.36 39.41
CA THR A 76 -15.27 -5.77 38.97
C THR A 76 -14.28 -6.58 39.78
N ASP A 77 -13.09 -6.04 40.03
CA ASP A 77 -12.09 -6.70 40.88
C ASP A 77 -12.56 -6.81 42.35
N ARG A 78 -13.37 -5.85 42.84
CA ARG A 78 -13.85 -5.80 44.24
C ARG A 78 -15.14 -6.56 44.51
N PHE A 79 -16.06 -6.61 43.56
CA PHE A 79 -17.41 -7.16 43.74
C PHE A 79 -17.73 -8.34 42.80
N GLY A 80 -16.80 -8.66 41.89
CA GLY A 80 -16.92 -9.75 40.92
C GLY A 80 -17.69 -9.35 39.67
N GLY A 81 -17.21 -9.80 38.50
CA GLY A 81 -17.78 -9.42 37.20
C GLY A 81 -19.27 -9.70 37.06
N ARG A 82 -19.75 -10.85 37.55
CA ARG A 82 -21.17 -11.24 37.47
C ARG A 82 -22.14 -10.20 38.06
N ARG A 83 -21.85 -9.69 39.26
CA ARG A 83 -22.75 -8.76 39.97
C ARG A 83 -22.66 -7.35 39.40
N VAL A 84 -21.46 -6.91 39.08
CA VAL A 84 -21.21 -5.57 38.52
C VAL A 84 -21.85 -5.44 37.14
N TYR A 85 -21.74 -6.47 36.29
CA TYR A 85 -22.40 -6.49 34.98
C TYR A 85 -23.92 -6.43 35.09
N PHE A 86 -24.52 -7.18 36.03
CA PHE A 86 -25.97 -7.15 36.28
C PHE A 86 -26.45 -5.75 36.71
N GLY A 87 -25.81 -5.17 37.73
CA GLY A 87 -26.15 -3.82 38.20
C GLY A 87 -25.98 -2.74 37.12
N GLN A 88 -24.90 -2.85 36.34
CA GLN A 88 -24.65 -1.93 35.22
C GLN A 88 -25.77 -2.01 34.16
N MET A 89 -26.21 -3.20 33.77
CA MET A 89 -27.29 -3.36 32.78
C MET A 89 -28.63 -2.85 33.29
N LEU A 90 -28.94 -3.00 34.59
CA LEU A 90 -30.16 -2.42 35.18
C LEU A 90 -30.15 -0.88 35.12
N LEU A 91 -29.03 -0.26 35.50
CA LEU A 91 -28.90 1.20 35.45
C LEU A 91 -29.01 1.73 34.01
N VAL A 92 -28.40 1.04 33.05
CA VAL A 92 -28.51 1.39 31.64
C VAL A 92 -29.93 1.20 31.13
N ALA A 93 -30.63 0.13 31.50
CA ALA A 93 -32.02 -0.09 31.09
C ALA A 93 -32.93 1.07 31.57
N ILE A 94 -32.80 1.48 32.83
CA ILE A 94 -33.56 2.60 33.41
C ILE A 94 -33.26 3.90 32.66
N ALA A 95 -31.98 4.22 32.45
CA ALA A 95 -31.58 5.43 31.72
C ALA A 95 -32.07 5.41 30.27
N THR A 96 -32.01 4.27 29.60
CA THR A 96 -32.46 4.11 28.21
C THR A 96 -33.97 4.31 28.12
N TYR A 97 -34.76 3.76 29.05
CA TYR A 97 -36.21 4.00 29.10
C TYR A 97 -36.53 5.48 29.34
N GLY A 98 -35.76 6.13 30.22
CA GLY A 98 -35.90 7.56 30.51
C GLY A 98 -35.79 8.47 29.26
N LEU A 99 -35.07 8.03 28.23
CA LEU A 99 -34.92 8.77 26.96
C LEU A 99 -36.25 8.99 26.24
N HIS A 100 -37.26 8.15 26.49
CA HIS A 100 -38.60 8.30 25.93
C HIS A 100 -39.28 9.63 26.33
N PHE A 101 -38.94 10.15 27.51
CA PHE A 101 -39.52 11.36 28.09
C PHE A 101 -38.68 12.62 27.84
N ALA A 102 -37.59 12.51 27.07
CA ALA A 102 -36.73 13.64 26.77
C ALA A 102 -37.31 14.45 25.61
N ASP A 103 -37.41 15.76 25.78
CA ASP A 103 -37.87 16.71 24.75
C ASP A 103 -36.92 17.90 24.58
N GLN A 104 -35.95 18.08 25.48
CA GLN A 104 -34.99 19.19 25.44
C GLN A 104 -33.56 18.70 25.25
N PHE A 105 -32.74 19.44 24.48
CA PHE A 105 -31.37 19.03 24.14
C PHE A 105 -30.53 18.60 25.35
N TRP A 106 -30.56 19.36 26.44
CA TRP A 106 -29.81 19.03 27.65
C TRP A 106 -30.28 17.72 28.32
N GLN A 107 -31.56 17.36 28.21
CA GLN A 107 -32.08 16.11 28.76
C GLN A 107 -31.47 14.91 28.03
N TYR A 108 -31.38 14.98 26.69
CA TYR A 108 -30.72 13.97 25.89
C TYR A 108 -29.24 13.82 26.25
N LEU A 109 -28.53 14.91 26.56
CA LEU A 109 -27.14 14.86 27.00
C LEU A 109 -27.01 14.20 28.38
N VAL A 110 -27.81 14.62 29.38
CA VAL A 110 -27.75 14.08 30.75
C VAL A 110 -28.14 12.60 30.78
N ILE A 111 -29.20 12.22 30.07
CA ILE A 111 -29.60 10.81 29.94
C ILE A 111 -28.54 10.04 29.14
N GLY A 112 -27.99 10.64 28.08
CA GLY A 112 -26.89 10.10 27.29
C GLY A 112 -25.65 9.76 28.14
N LEU A 113 -25.27 10.65 29.08
CA LEU A 113 -24.20 10.38 30.04
C LEU A 113 -24.48 9.13 30.88
N CYS A 114 -25.73 8.92 31.29
CA CYS A 114 -26.14 7.74 32.05
C CYS A 114 -26.16 6.46 31.17
N ILE A 115 -26.69 6.55 29.95
CA ILE A 115 -26.66 5.46 28.95
C ILE A 115 -25.21 5.04 28.65
N GLY A 116 -24.27 5.99 28.68
CA GLY A 116 -22.87 5.72 28.46
C GLY A 116 -22.24 4.70 29.41
N LEU A 117 -22.83 4.41 30.58
CA LEU A 117 -22.45 3.27 31.42
C LEU A 117 -22.39 1.94 30.62
N ALA A 118 -23.17 1.82 29.55
CA ALA A 118 -23.14 0.70 28.62
C ALA A 118 -21.76 0.50 27.98
N GLY A 119 -21.03 1.57 27.65
CA GLY A 119 -19.66 1.49 27.11
C GLY A 119 -18.61 0.98 28.11
N GLY A 120 -18.91 1.10 29.40
CA GLY A 120 -18.10 0.60 30.50
C GLY A 120 -18.15 -0.92 30.68
N SER A 121 -19.16 -1.58 30.12
CA SER A 121 -19.33 -3.04 30.12
C SER A 121 -18.13 -3.79 29.51
N PHE A 122 -17.37 -3.13 28.63
CA PHE A 122 -16.12 -3.68 28.08
C PHE A 122 -15.07 -3.98 29.16
N ALA A 123 -14.89 -3.09 30.12
CA ALA A 123 -13.90 -3.26 31.19
C ALA A 123 -14.31 -4.40 32.14
N ILE A 124 -15.60 -4.45 32.50
CA ILE A 124 -16.19 -5.54 33.30
C ILE A 124 -15.99 -6.86 32.56
N GLY A 125 -16.31 -6.90 31.26
CA GLY A 125 -16.28 -8.11 30.47
C GLY A 125 -14.87 -8.63 30.15
N ILE A 126 -13.87 -7.76 29.99
CA ILE A 126 -12.46 -8.19 29.90
C ILE A 126 -12.02 -8.83 31.21
N ALA A 127 -12.20 -8.13 32.33
CA ALA A 127 -11.79 -8.63 33.64
C ALA A 127 -12.47 -9.97 33.93
N TYR A 128 -13.78 -10.04 33.69
CA TYR A 128 -14.57 -11.25 33.90
C TYR A 128 -14.17 -12.39 32.96
N THR A 129 -14.03 -12.16 31.64
CA THR A 129 -13.62 -13.23 30.70
C THR A 129 -12.22 -13.74 31.04
N SER A 130 -11.28 -12.84 31.30
CA SER A 130 -9.89 -13.22 31.56
C SER A 130 -9.73 -14.14 32.77
N ALA A 131 -10.64 -14.06 33.73
CA ALA A 131 -10.62 -14.89 34.91
C ALA A 131 -10.90 -16.38 34.64
N TRP A 132 -11.55 -16.70 33.52
CA TRP A 132 -11.96 -18.06 33.18
C TRP A 132 -11.02 -18.79 32.22
N PHE A 133 -10.03 -18.12 31.63
CA PHE A 133 -9.16 -18.71 30.59
C PHE A 133 -7.68 -18.56 30.93
N GLY A 134 -6.92 -19.64 30.76
CA GLY A 134 -5.46 -19.63 30.97
C GLY A 134 -4.71 -18.77 29.94
N LYS A 135 -3.48 -18.35 30.28
CA LYS A 135 -2.65 -17.42 29.48
C LYS A 135 -2.52 -17.78 28.00
N LYS A 136 -2.47 -19.08 27.65
CA LYS A 136 -2.36 -19.57 26.27
C LYS A 136 -3.63 -19.36 25.42
N GLN A 137 -4.81 -19.30 26.03
CA GLN A 137 -6.12 -19.21 25.35
C GLN A 137 -6.80 -17.85 25.55
N GLN A 138 -6.25 -17.02 26.44
CA GLN A 138 -6.84 -15.74 26.85
C GLN A 138 -7.01 -14.78 25.67
N GLY A 139 -6.05 -14.70 24.74
CA GLY A 139 -6.15 -13.84 23.56
C GLY A 139 -7.35 -14.17 22.66
N PHE A 140 -7.59 -15.46 22.42
CA PHE A 140 -8.73 -15.93 21.62
C PHE A 140 -10.07 -15.66 22.32
N ALA A 141 -10.17 -15.95 23.62
CA ALA A 141 -11.36 -15.67 24.42
C ALA A 141 -11.68 -14.17 24.48
N MET A 142 -10.67 -13.32 24.69
CA MET A 142 -10.82 -11.86 24.63
C MET A 142 -11.20 -11.37 23.22
N GLY A 143 -10.76 -12.06 22.18
CA GLY A 143 -11.18 -11.83 20.79
C GLY A 143 -12.67 -12.10 20.57
N ILE A 144 -13.17 -13.26 21.03
CA ILE A 144 -14.60 -13.63 20.96
C ILE A 144 -15.47 -12.67 21.77
N PHE A 145 -15.05 -12.33 23.00
CA PHE A 145 -15.71 -11.30 23.80
C PHE A 145 -15.76 -9.96 23.05
N GLY A 146 -14.61 -9.53 22.51
CA GLY A 146 -14.49 -8.28 21.76
C GLY A 146 -15.31 -8.24 20.46
N ALA A 147 -15.71 -9.38 19.91
CA ALA A 147 -16.65 -9.45 18.79
C ALA A 147 -18.03 -8.87 19.14
N GLY A 148 -18.34 -8.69 20.43
CA GLY A 148 -19.54 -7.99 20.87
C GLY A 148 -19.65 -6.54 20.38
N ASN A 149 -18.56 -5.93 19.89
CA ASN A 149 -18.63 -4.67 19.13
C ASN A 149 -19.59 -4.74 17.91
N ALA A 150 -19.95 -5.94 17.44
CA ALA A 150 -21.02 -6.15 16.47
C ALA A 150 -22.38 -5.55 16.90
N GLY A 151 -22.56 -5.19 18.17
CA GLY A 151 -23.73 -4.46 18.65
C GLY A 151 -23.98 -3.14 17.91
N ALA A 152 -22.94 -2.46 17.42
CA ALA A 152 -23.15 -1.27 16.59
C ALA A 152 -23.83 -1.61 15.25
N ALA A 153 -23.46 -2.75 14.64
CA ALA A 153 -24.13 -3.23 13.44
C ALA A 153 -25.56 -3.67 13.75
N LEU A 154 -25.78 -4.34 14.90
CA LEU A 154 -27.12 -4.69 15.37
C LEU A 154 -27.99 -3.44 15.49
N ASN A 155 -27.47 -2.36 16.08
CA ASN A 155 -28.22 -1.11 16.20
C ASN A 155 -28.56 -0.49 14.84
N ILE A 156 -27.58 -0.37 13.95
CA ILE A 156 -27.77 0.19 12.60
C ILE A 156 -28.77 -0.63 11.79
N PHE A 157 -28.85 -1.95 12.02
CA PHE A 157 -29.82 -2.81 11.35
C PHE A 157 -31.23 -2.73 11.97
N VAL A 158 -31.33 -2.82 13.29
CA VAL A 158 -32.61 -2.96 14.02
C VAL A 158 -33.33 -1.63 14.21
N ALA A 159 -32.61 -0.55 14.58
CA ALA A 159 -33.24 0.73 14.91
C ALA A 159 -34.06 1.31 13.74
N PRO A 160 -33.59 1.31 12.48
CA PRO A 160 -34.40 1.80 11.36
C PRO A 160 -35.71 1.01 11.16
N LEU A 161 -35.70 -0.31 11.42
CA LEU A 161 -36.90 -1.15 11.30
C LEU A 161 -37.94 -0.77 12.35
N ILE A 162 -37.50 -0.54 13.59
CA ILE A 162 -38.35 -0.06 14.67
C ILE A 162 -38.90 1.34 14.35
N ILE A 163 -38.04 2.26 13.87
CA ILE A 163 -38.44 3.63 13.53
C ILE A 163 -39.56 3.63 12.49
N VAL A 164 -39.45 2.80 11.45
CA VAL A 164 -40.45 2.70 10.38
C VAL A 164 -41.77 2.11 10.90
N ALA A 165 -41.73 1.15 11.82
CA ALA A 165 -42.92 0.47 12.31
C ALA A 165 -43.65 1.22 13.44
N MET A 166 -42.91 1.85 14.35
CA MET A 166 -43.41 2.32 15.65
C MET A 166 -42.90 3.71 16.04
N GLY A 167 -42.15 4.39 15.16
CA GLY A 167 -41.56 5.71 15.43
C GLY A 167 -40.29 5.65 16.26
N TRP A 168 -39.49 6.73 16.23
CA TRP A 168 -38.13 6.72 16.80
C TRP A 168 -38.08 6.65 18.33
N ARG A 169 -39.09 7.20 19.02
CA ARG A 169 -39.22 7.15 20.49
C ARG A 169 -39.46 5.73 21.03
N SER A 170 -39.82 4.76 20.19
CA SER A 170 -39.99 3.35 20.58
C SER A 170 -38.66 2.57 20.64
N VAL A 171 -37.61 3.03 19.95
CA VAL A 171 -36.27 2.42 19.96
C VAL A 171 -35.69 2.34 21.39
N PRO A 172 -35.58 3.45 22.15
CA PRO A 172 -35.08 3.38 23.53
C PRO A 172 -35.93 2.48 24.44
N VAL A 173 -37.25 2.47 24.25
CA VAL A 173 -38.16 1.61 25.03
C VAL A 173 -37.85 0.14 24.78
N ILE A 174 -37.81 -0.29 23.51
CA ILE A 174 -37.50 -1.69 23.15
C ILE A 174 -36.10 -2.08 23.63
N TYR A 175 -35.11 -1.21 23.43
CA TYR A 175 -33.74 -1.46 23.86
C TYR A 175 -33.62 -1.59 25.38
N SER A 176 -34.39 -0.80 26.15
CA SER A 176 -34.43 -0.92 27.61
C SER A 176 -35.00 -2.27 28.07
N VAL A 177 -36.06 -2.76 27.41
CA VAL A 177 -36.67 -4.07 27.71
C VAL A 177 -35.70 -5.20 27.38
N VAL A 178 -35.06 -5.15 26.20
CA VAL A 178 -34.06 -6.15 25.79
C VAL A 178 -32.86 -6.15 26.76
N MET A 179 -32.39 -4.98 27.18
CA MET A 179 -31.32 -4.85 28.17
C MET A 179 -31.72 -5.46 29.53
N LEU A 180 -32.96 -5.21 29.97
CA LEU A 180 -33.48 -5.77 31.22
C LEU A 180 -33.56 -7.30 31.16
N ILE A 181 -34.10 -7.85 30.06
CA ILE A 181 -34.14 -9.30 29.82
C ILE A 181 -32.71 -9.87 29.84
N MET A 182 -31.78 -9.23 29.13
CA MET A 182 -30.39 -9.66 29.09
C MET A 182 -29.74 -9.62 30.47
N ALA A 183 -30.06 -8.65 31.33
CA ALA A 183 -29.57 -8.60 32.70
C ALA A 183 -29.91 -9.87 33.49
N PHE A 184 -31.18 -10.29 33.46
CA PHE A 184 -31.63 -11.50 34.15
C PHE A 184 -31.11 -12.78 33.49
N VAL A 185 -31.10 -12.87 32.15
CA VAL A 185 -30.51 -14.00 31.41
C VAL A 185 -29.03 -14.14 31.77
N PHE A 186 -28.28 -13.04 31.76
CA PHE A 186 -26.87 -13.04 32.15
C PHE A 186 -26.69 -13.52 33.60
N LEU A 187 -27.54 -13.07 34.52
CA LEU A 187 -27.47 -13.52 35.92
C LEU A 187 -27.74 -15.03 36.05
N LEU A 188 -28.69 -15.58 35.28
CA LEU A 188 -29.07 -17.00 35.33
C LEU A 188 -28.02 -17.93 34.69
N PHE A 189 -27.42 -17.53 33.58
CA PHE A 189 -26.54 -18.38 32.77
C PHE A 189 -25.03 -18.13 32.98
N THR A 190 -24.66 -17.32 33.98
CA THR A 190 -23.25 -17.07 34.33
C THR A 190 -22.90 -17.44 35.77
N TYR A 191 -21.60 -17.59 36.05
CA TYR A 191 -21.09 -18.19 37.29
C TYR A 191 -20.12 -17.24 38.03
N PRO A 192 -19.97 -17.32 39.36
CA PRO A 192 -19.02 -16.48 40.09
C PRO A 192 -17.58 -16.63 39.58
N ASP A 193 -16.85 -15.52 39.47
CA ASP A 193 -15.47 -15.46 38.99
C ASP A 193 -14.52 -16.28 39.92
N PRO A 194 -13.76 -17.26 39.40
CA PRO A 194 -12.85 -18.09 40.19
C PRO A 194 -11.62 -17.34 40.74
N GLN A 195 -11.10 -16.33 40.02
CA GLN A 195 -9.97 -15.50 40.47
C GLN A 195 -10.39 -14.42 41.47
N PHE A 196 -11.66 -14.00 41.44
CA PHE A 196 -12.23 -13.10 42.44
C PHE A 196 -12.22 -13.71 43.84
N GLU A 197 -12.57 -14.99 43.98
CA GLU A 197 -12.56 -15.65 45.29
C GLU A 197 -11.17 -15.76 45.91
N GLU A 198 -10.13 -15.88 45.08
CA GLU A 198 -8.73 -15.92 45.51
C GLU A 198 -8.22 -14.51 45.91
N ARG A 199 -8.53 -13.47 45.13
CA ARG A 199 -8.22 -12.08 45.49
C ARG A 199 -8.91 -11.64 46.78
N ARG A 200 -10.15 -12.08 46.99
CA ARG A 200 -10.89 -11.84 48.24
C ARG A 200 -10.24 -12.52 49.45
N LYS A 201 -9.63 -13.70 49.26
CA LYS A 201 -8.88 -14.42 50.32
C LYS A 201 -7.55 -13.73 50.64
N ASN A 202 -6.89 -13.13 49.65
CA ASN A 202 -5.56 -12.51 49.80
C ASN A 202 -5.59 -11.00 50.09
N ALA A 203 -6.76 -10.37 50.17
CA ALA A 203 -6.97 -8.93 50.43
C ALA A 203 -6.17 -7.96 49.53
N SER A 204 -5.76 -8.40 48.34
CA SER A 204 -4.96 -7.61 47.40
C SER A 204 -5.85 -6.94 46.35
N PHE A 205 -6.25 -5.69 46.57
CA PHE A 205 -7.02 -4.91 45.61
C PHE A 205 -6.21 -3.74 45.08
N PRO A 206 -6.11 -3.55 43.75
CA PRO A 206 -5.41 -2.41 43.18
C PRO A 206 -6.09 -1.10 43.57
N THR A 207 -5.29 -0.08 43.91
CA THR A 207 -5.76 1.26 44.25
C THR A 207 -5.83 2.17 43.01
N LEU A 208 -6.68 3.22 43.04
CA LEU A 208 -6.76 4.21 41.94
C LEU A 208 -5.39 4.85 41.64
N GLY A 209 -4.60 5.16 42.68
CA GLY A 209 -3.27 5.75 42.53
C GLY A 209 -2.27 4.84 41.81
N GLU A 210 -2.31 3.53 42.07
CA GLU A 210 -1.46 2.55 41.37
C GLU A 210 -1.84 2.41 39.89
N GLN A 211 -3.10 2.58 39.54
CA GLN A 211 -3.56 2.50 38.14
C GLN A 211 -3.15 3.74 37.32
N PHE A 212 -3.18 4.93 37.93
CA PHE A 212 -2.75 6.17 37.26
C PHE A 212 -1.23 6.24 37.05
N LYS A 213 -0.43 5.49 37.82
CA LYS A 213 1.03 5.41 37.61
C LYS A 213 1.40 5.00 36.19
N ALA A 214 0.58 4.17 35.53
CA ALA A 214 0.82 3.76 34.15
C ALA A 214 0.76 4.94 33.14
N LEU A 215 0.09 6.06 33.44
CA LEU A 215 0.08 7.25 32.58
C LEU A 215 1.44 7.95 32.50
N THR A 216 2.37 7.69 33.43
CA THR A 216 3.73 8.26 33.35
C THR A 216 4.59 7.56 32.29
N GLU A 217 4.15 6.41 31.77
CA GLU A 217 4.88 5.66 30.76
C GLU A 217 4.49 6.09 29.34
N THR A 218 5.47 6.54 28.55
CA THR A 218 5.29 6.94 27.14
C THR A 218 4.64 5.84 26.28
N ARG A 219 4.91 4.57 26.61
CA ARG A 219 4.35 3.41 25.92
C ARG A 219 2.83 3.31 26.04
N VAL A 220 2.27 3.71 27.19
CA VAL A 220 0.82 3.73 27.40
C VAL A 220 0.16 4.76 26.52
N TRP A 221 0.78 5.93 26.32
CA TRP A 221 0.31 6.93 25.38
C TRP A 221 0.47 6.49 23.92
N ARG A 222 1.56 5.79 23.58
CA ARG A 222 1.75 5.19 22.25
C ARG A 222 0.59 4.27 21.88
N TYR A 223 0.31 3.28 22.73
CA TYR A 223 -0.79 2.33 22.47
C TYR A 223 -2.17 2.96 22.68
N GLY A 224 -2.30 3.90 23.61
CA GLY A 224 -3.50 4.69 23.84
C GLY A 224 -3.93 5.46 22.60
N LEU A 225 -3.01 6.22 21.99
CA LEU A 225 -3.28 7.00 20.78
C LEU A 225 -3.45 6.11 19.54
N ALA A 226 -2.74 4.98 19.46
CA ALA A 226 -3.05 3.97 18.44
C ALA A 226 -4.49 3.46 18.58
N TYR A 227 -4.92 3.15 19.81
CA TYR A 227 -6.28 2.72 20.12
C TYR A 227 -7.32 3.84 19.93
N TYR A 228 -6.96 5.10 20.16
CA TYR A 228 -7.79 6.28 19.85
C TYR A 228 -8.19 6.28 18.39
N PHE A 229 -7.25 5.99 17.49
CA PHE A 229 -7.57 5.91 16.07
C PHE A 229 -8.37 4.63 15.72
N VAL A 230 -7.87 3.43 16.08
CA VAL A 230 -8.48 2.18 15.59
C VAL A 230 -9.79 1.80 16.29
N PHE A 231 -9.99 2.22 17.53
CA PHE A 231 -11.24 2.03 18.28
C PHE A 231 -12.07 3.30 18.33
N GLY A 232 -11.51 4.41 18.79
CA GLY A 232 -12.23 5.68 18.89
C GLY A 232 -12.68 6.20 17.53
N GLY A 233 -11.79 6.19 16.54
CA GLY A 233 -12.13 6.52 15.15
C GLY A 233 -13.16 5.57 14.54
N PHE A 234 -13.13 4.29 14.88
CA PHE A 234 -14.17 3.33 14.47
C PHE A 234 -15.54 3.70 15.05
N VAL A 235 -15.61 3.99 16.36
CA VAL A 235 -16.85 4.39 17.02
C VAL A 235 -17.36 5.70 16.41
N ALA A 236 -16.50 6.70 16.25
CA ALA A 236 -16.86 7.98 15.67
C ALA A 236 -17.44 7.84 14.25
N LEU A 237 -16.78 7.08 13.38
CA LEU A 237 -17.30 6.81 12.03
C LEU A 237 -18.60 5.99 12.05
N SER A 238 -18.72 5.01 12.95
CA SER A 238 -19.96 4.22 13.09
C SER A 238 -21.16 5.11 13.48
N LEU A 239 -20.92 6.14 14.29
CA LEU A 239 -21.94 7.11 14.69
C LEU A 239 -22.26 8.12 13.57
N TRP A 240 -21.27 8.49 12.76
CA TRP A 240 -21.37 9.57 11.77
C TRP A 240 -21.85 9.11 10.38
N LEU A 241 -21.47 7.91 9.95
CA LEU A 241 -21.66 7.43 8.57
C LEU A 241 -23.12 7.43 8.08
N PRO A 242 -24.13 6.98 8.85
CA PRO A 242 -25.52 7.02 8.37
C PRO A 242 -25.94 8.44 7.98
N LYS A 243 -25.65 9.41 8.84
CA LYS A 243 -25.93 10.82 8.59
C LYS A 243 -25.11 11.38 7.44
N TYR A 244 -23.84 11.00 7.33
CA TYR A 244 -22.98 11.41 6.21
C TYR A 244 -23.53 10.93 4.86
N TYR A 245 -23.93 9.66 4.75
CA TYR A 245 -24.50 9.10 3.53
C TYR A 245 -25.80 9.79 3.11
N MET A 246 -26.67 10.12 4.08
CA MET A 246 -27.90 10.87 3.80
C MET A 246 -27.57 12.28 3.28
N ALA A 247 -26.67 12.98 3.96
CA ALA A 247 -26.38 14.37 3.66
C ALA A 247 -25.59 14.55 2.36
N GLU A 248 -24.62 13.68 2.10
CA GLU A 248 -23.72 13.80 0.93
C GLU A 248 -24.29 13.16 -0.33
N TYR A 249 -24.94 12.00 -0.21
CA TYR A 249 -25.39 11.21 -1.36
C TYR A 249 -26.92 11.19 -1.52
N GLY A 250 -27.66 11.94 -0.69
CA GLY A 250 -29.12 12.02 -0.78
C GLY A 250 -29.84 10.71 -0.48
N LEU A 251 -29.19 9.77 0.22
CA LEU A 251 -29.77 8.46 0.53
C LEU A 251 -30.85 8.55 1.62
N THR A 252 -31.84 7.67 1.55
CA THR A 252 -32.81 7.52 2.65
C THR A 252 -32.14 6.95 3.91
N LEU A 253 -32.71 7.20 5.10
CA LEU A 253 -32.19 6.64 6.36
C LEU A 253 -31.97 5.12 6.30
N LYS A 254 -32.92 4.39 5.69
CA LYS A 254 -32.83 2.94 5.52
C LYS A 254 -31.63 2.54 4.64
N GLN A 255 -31.44 3.20 3.50
CA GLN A 255 -30.32 2.93 2.59
C GLN A 255 -28.98 3.30 3.23
N ALA A 256 -28.90 4.49 3.84
CA ALA A 256 -27.70 4.98 4.51
C ALA A 256 -27.27 4.08 5.68
N ALA A 257 -28.22 3.62 6.48
CA ALA A 257 -27.96 2.66 7.56
C ALA A 257 -27.47 1.31 7.01
N LEU A 258 -28.17 0.73 6.02
CA LEU A 258 -27.78 -0.55 5.42
C LEU A 258 -26.38 -0.51 4.80
N ILE A 259 -26.03 0.56 4.09
CA ILE A 259 -24.69 0.72 3.51
C ILE A 259 -23.65 0.95 4.62
N SER A 260 -23.98 1.67 5.70
CA SER A 260 -23.09 1.83 6.85
C SER A 260 -22.75 0.51 7.55
N LEU A 261 -23.61 -0.51 7.46
CA LEU A 261 -23.30 -1.86 7.98
C LEU A 261 -22.06 -2.46 7.33
N ILE A 262 -21.78 -2.11 6.07
CA ILE A 262 -20.60 -2.58 5.35
C ILE A 262 -19.33 -2.11 6.08
N PHE A 263 -19.33 -0.93 6.68
CA PHE A 263 -18.22 -0.48 7.55
C PHE A 263 -18.21 -1.19 8.92
N VAL A 264 -19.37 -1.25 9.58
CA VAL A 264 -19.46 -1.61 11.01
C VAL A 264 -19.35 -3.12 11.26
N LEU A 265 -20.06 -3.92 10.46
CA LEU A 265 -20.21 -5.37 10.70
C LEU A 265 -18.88 -6.13 10.55
N PRO A 266 -18.10 -5.96 9.47
CA PRO A 266 -16.81 -6.64 9.33
C PRO A 266 -15.85 -6.27 10.45
N SER A 267 -15.82 -4.99 10.87
CA SER A 267 -14.92 -4.52 11.93
C SER A 267 -15.14 -5.21 13.28
N GLY A 268 -16.39 -5.57 13.60
CA GLY A 268 -16.73 -6.32 14.80
C GLY A 268 -16.26 -7.77 14.73
N VAL A 269 -16.57 -8.46 13.63
CA VAL A 269 -16.33 -9.90 13.45
C VAL A 269 -14.84 -10.22 13.22
N ILE A 270 -14.13 -9.37 12.47
CA ILE A 270 -12.73 -9.60 12.06
C ILE A 270 -11.74 -9.40 13.22
N ARG A 271 -12.17 -8.87 14.37
CA ARG A 271 -11.29 -8.67 15.53
C ARG A 271 -10.60 -9.96 15.97
N ALA A 272 -11.28 -11.10 15.97
CA ALA A 272 -10.69 -12.40 16.31
C ALA A 272 -9.60 -12.81 15.31
N LEU A 273 -9.85 -12.61 14.00
CA LEU A 273 -8.87 -12.81 12.94
C LEU A 273 -7.67 -11.88 13.11
N GLY A 274 -7.90 -10.62 13.45
CA GLY A 274 -6.83 -9.65 13.75
C GLY A 274 -5.92 -10.09 14.89
N GLY A 275 -6.49 -10.71 15.94
CA GLY A 275 -5.72 -11.32 17.03
C GLY A 275 -4.80 -12.42 16.52
N TRP A 276 -5.34 -13.36 15.73
CA TRP A 276 -4.57 -14.44 15.10
C TRP A 276 -3.45 -13.93 14.17
N ILE A 277 -3.73 -12.90 13.35
CA ILE A 277 -2.72 -12.27 12.49
C ILE A 277 -1.62 -11.64 13.36
N SER A 278 -1.99 -10.97 14.45
CA SER A 278 -1.05 -10.32 15.37
C SER A 278 -0.19 -11.33 16.13
N ASP A 279 -0.73 -12.49 16.49
CA ASP A 279 0.03 -13.59 17.08
C ASP A 279 1.13 -14.12 16.14
N LYS A 280 0.84 -14.12 14.83
CA LYS A 280 1.75 -14.66 13.81
C LYS A 280 2.81 -13.67 13.35
N PHE A 281 2.46 -12.39 13.21
CA PHE A 281 3.31 -11.37 12.60
C PHE A 281 3.82 -10.30 13.58
N GLY A 282 3.34 -10.31 14.83
CA GLY A 282 3.65 -9.31 15.86
C GLY A 282 2.65 -8.14 15.85
N GLY A 283 2.18 -7.74 17.04
CA GLY A 283 1.15 -6.70 17.19
C GLY A 283 1.57 -5.33 16.64
N ASP A 284 2.82 -4.93 16.84
CA ASP A 284 3.31 -3.61 16.38
C ASP A 284 3.39 -3.55 14.85
N THR A 285 3.86 -4.63 14.21
CA THR A 285 3.92 -4.73 12.75
C THR A 285 2.54 -4.67 12.12
N VAL A 286 1.58 -5.41 12.67
CA VAL A 286 0.20 -5.40 12.17
C VAL A 286 -0.47 -4.04 12.37
N THR A 287 -0.19 -3.35 13.49
CA THR A 287 -0.69 -1.99 13.74
C THR A 287 -0.21 -1.00 12.67
N TRP A 288 1.06 -1.07 12.25
CA TRP A 288 1.59 -0.24 11.16
C TRP A 288 0.94 -0.55 9.80
N TRP A 289 0.65 -1.81 9.49
CA TRP A 289 -0.09 -2.16 8.27
C TRP A 289 -1.48 -1.53 8.27
N VAL A 290 -2.18 -1.60 9.40
CA VAL A 290 -3.49 -0.97 9.58
C VAL A 290 -3.41 0.54 9.36
N PHE A 291 -2.39 1.21 9.90
CA PHE A 291 -2.20 2.64 9.69
C PHE A 291 -1.99 3.00 8.22
N TRP A 292 -1.13 2.26 7.50
CA TRP A 292 -0.92 2.51 6.06
C TRP A 292 -2.18 2.28 5.21
N VAL A 293 -2.93 1.23 5.50
CA VAL A 293 -4.19 0.96 4.77
C VAL A 293 -5.20 2.07 5.04
N CYS A 294 -5.38 2.46 6.31
CA CYS A 294 -6.32 3.51 6.69
C CYS A 294 -5.94 4.88 6.12
N ILE A 295 -4.66 5.27 6.15
CA ILE A 295 -4.24 6.61 5.71
C ILE A 295 -4.42 6.79 4.20
N ILE A 296 -4.18 5.74 3.41
CA ILE A 296 -4.42 5.74 1.97
C ILE A 296 -5.93 5.86 1.68
N CYS A 297 -6.77 5.08 2.36
CA CYS A 297 -8.21 5.16 2.15
C CYS A 297 -8.77 6.53 2.57
N LEU A 298 -8.33 7.04 3.72
CA LEU A 298 -8.75 8.35 4.23
C LEU A 298 -8.31 9.49 3.32
N PHE A 299 -7.15 9.39 2.67
CA PHE A 299 -6.72 10.37 1.66
C PHE A 299 -7.77 10.52 0.54
N PHE A 300 -8.22 9.40 -0.05
CA PHE A 300 -9.24 9.44 -1.09
C PHE A 300 -10.62 9.88 -0.57
N MET A 301 -11.00 9.47 0.64
CA MET A 301 -12.26 9.90 1.26
C MET A 301 -12.26 11.38 1.68
N SER A 302 -11.07 11.98 1.84
CA SER A 302 -10.91 13.38 2.24
C SER A 302 -11.16 14.38 1.11
N TYR A 303 -11.12 13.93 -0.16
CA TYR A 303 -11.27 14.83 -1.30
C TYR A 303 -12.72 15.30 -1.44
N PRO A 304 -13.01 16.61 -1.35
CA PRO A 304 -14.37 17.13 -1.50
C PRO A 304 -14.83 17.05 -2.97
N PRO A 305 -16.14 16.91 -3.24
CA PRO A 305 -16.67 17.13 -4.57
C PRO A 305 -16.24 18.51 -5.08
N THR A 306 -15.46 18.52 -6.16
CA THR A 306 -14.83 19.74 -6.68
C THR A 306 -15.21 19.90 -8.14
N SER A 307 -15.85 21.02 -8.46
CA SER A 307 -16.13 21.44 -9.83
C SER A 307 -15.07 22.44 -10.26
N VAL A 308 -14.24 22.10 -11.24
CA VAL A 308 -13.24 23.00 -11.81
C VAL A 308 -13.78 23.56 -13.11
N THR A 309 -14.14 24.83 -13.12
CA THR A 309 -14.57 25.54 -14.33
C THR A 309 -13.39 26.29 -14.95
N ILE A 310 -13.05 25.96 -16.18
CA ILE A 310 -12.06 26.68 -16.99
C ILE A 310 -12.83 27.58 -17.96
N HIS A 311 -12.72 28.89 -17.77
CA HIS A 311 -13.30 29.89 -18.67
C HIS A 311 -12.49 29.93 -19.97
N ARG A 312 -13.06 29.47 -21.08
CA ARG A 312 -12.45 29.58 -22.42
C ARG A 312 -13.08 30.76 -23.17
N ILE A 313 -12.42 31.20 -24.25
CA ILE A 313 -12.78 32.40 -25.03
C ILE A 313 -14.26 32.39 -25.48
N ASN A 314 -14.83 31.22 -25.76
CA ASN A 314 -16.20 31.08 -26.27
C ASN A 314 -17.15 30.32 -25.32
N GLU A 315 -16.63 29.58 -24.33
CA GLU A 315 -17.44 28.73 -23.44
C GLU A 315 -16.69 28.32 -22.16
N ASP A 316 -17.45 28.01 -21.12
CA ASP A 316 -16.90 27.47 -19.87
C ASP A 316 -16.82 25.94 -19.93
N LEU A 317 -15.69 25.36 -19.49
CA LEU A 317 -15.52 23.91 -19.35
C LEU A 317 -15.50 23.52 -17.87
N THR A 318 -16.53 22.83 -17.39
CA THR A 318 -16.61 22.39 -15.99
C THR A 318 -16.29 20.91 -15.84
N PHE A 319 -15.27 20.58 -15.04
CA PHE A 319 -14.92 19.21 -14.63
C PHE A 319 -15.44 18.92 -13.22
N ASN A 320 -16.22 17.85 -13.03
CA ASN A 320 -16.68 17.43 -11.71
C ASN A 320 -15.86 16.25 -11.19
N ILE A 321 -15.05 16.49 -10.17
CA ILE A 321 -14.25 15.47 -9.48
C ILE A 321 -14.95 15.16 -8.16
N ALA A 322 -15.59 14.00 -8.06
CA ALA A 322 -16.28 13.58 -6.83
C ALA A 322 -16.13 12.07 -6.60
N THR A 323 -16.05 11.68 -5.34
CA THR A 323 -16.04 10.26 -4.95
C THR A 323 -17.46 9.73 -4.95
N GLY A 324 -17.81 8.91 -5.94
CA GLY A 324 -19.13 8.26 -6.00
C GLY A 324 -19.40 7.35 -4.80
N VAL A 325 -20.68 7.15 -4.48
CA VAL A 325 -21.12 6.39 -3.29
C VAL A 325 -20.53 4.98 -3.22
N ALA A 326 -20.35 4.31 -4.36
CA ALA A 326 -19.79 2.96 -4.42
C ALA A 326 -18.31 2.92 -4.02
N VAL A 327 -17.51 3.85 -4.58
CA VAL A 327 -16.07 3.96 -4.27
C VAL A 327 -15.89 4.35 -2.80
N PHE A 328 -16.66 5.34 -2.33
CA PHE A 328 -16.63 5.75 -0.94
C PHE A 328 -16.97 4.60 0.01
N THR A 329 -18.02 3.83 -0.31
CA THR A 329 -18.44 2.66 0.49
C THR A 329 -17.35 1.58 0.51
N ALA A 330 -16.68 1.33 -0.62
CA ALA A 330 -15.57 0.38 -0.69
C ALA A 330 -14.36 0.83 0.15
N LEU A 331 -14.03 2.14 0.13
CA LEU A 331 -12.98 2.69 0.98
C LEU A 331 -13.35 2.59 2.46
N ALA A 332 -14.60 2.93 2.82
CA ALA A 332 -15.10 2.78 4.17
C ALA A 332 -15.01 1.30 4.61
N PHE A 333 -15.46 0.35 3.80
CA PHE A 333 -15.32 -1.09 4.07
C PHE A 333 -13.89 -1.49 4.44
N ILE A 334 -12.91 -1.06 3.64
CA ILE A 334 -11.49 -1.34 3.87
C ILE A 334 -11.01 -0.73 5.20
N VAL A 335 -11.38 0.52 5.48
CA VAL A 335 -11.07 1.17 6.77
C VAL A 335 -11.69 0.41 7.93
N GLY A 336 -12.95 -0.04 7.81
CA GLY A 336 -13.65 -0.82 8.84
C GLY A 336 -12.94 -2.13 9.16
N ILE A 337 -12.53 -2.90 8.14
CA ILE A 337 -11.72 -4.11 8.29
C ILE A 337 -10.39 -3.80 8.97
N ALA A 338 -9.66 -2.79 8.47
CA ALA A 338 -8.35 -2.42 8.98
C ALA A 338 -8.42 -2.00 10.45
N GLN A 339 -9.37 -1.15 10.82
CA GLN A 339 -9.63 -0.77 12.22
C GLN A 339 -10.03 -1.98 13.08
N GLY A 340 -10.79 -2.94 12.52
CA GLY A 340 -11.11 -4.23 13.14
C GLY A 340 -9.87 -5.02 13.56
N ILE A 341 -8.92 -5.16 12.63
CA ILE A 341 -7.63 -5.81 12.85
C ILE A 341 -6.77 -5.00 13.83
N GLY A 342 -6.71 -3.68 13.67
CA GLY A 342 -5.91 -2.77 14.49
C GLY A 342 -6.30 -2.79 15.96
N LYS A 343 -7.60 -2.89 16.23
CA LYS A 343 -8.12 -3.05 17.60
C LYS A 343 -7.53 -4.27 18.31
N ALA A 344 -7.33 -5.37 17.59
CA ALA A 344 -6.74 -6.59 18.14
C ALA A 344 -5.22 -6.49 18.25
N SER A 345 -4.55 -5.92 17.24
CA SER A 345 -3.09 -5.80 17.22
C SER A 345 -2.55 -4.92 18.34
N VAL A 346 -3.22 -3.81 18.65
CA VAL A 346 -2.84 -2.91 19.76
C VAL A 346 -2.95 -3.64 21.11
N TYR A 347 -4.03 -4.39 21.34
CA TYR A 347 -4.19 -5.15 22.60
C TYR A 347 -3.21 -6.33 22.68
N ARG A 348 -2.84 -6.92 21.55
CA ARG A 348 -1.80 -7.95 21.50
C ARG A 348 -0.43 -7.37 21.89
N SER A 349 -0.05 -6.22 21.31
CA SER A 349 1.18 -5.50 21.68
C SER A 349 1.19 -5.12 23.15
N LEU A 350 0.03 -4.74 23.71
CA LEU A 350 -0.07 -4.42 25.12
C LEU A 350 0.17 -5.65 26.00
N ALA A 351 -0.38 -6.81 25.62
CA ALA A 351 -0.17 -8.06 26.34
C ALA A 351 1.30 -8.51 26.33
N ASP A 352 2.06 -8.23 25.26
CA ASP A 352 3.50 -8.52 25.19
C ASP A 352 4.32 -7.73 26.20
N HIS A 353 3.91 -6.50 26.51
CA HIS A 353 4.65 -5.59 27.39
C HIS A 353 4.13 -5.56 28.84
N TYR A 354 2.85 -5.86 29.06
CA TYR A 354 2.17 -5.69 30.35
C TYR A 354 1.42 -6.95 30.81
N ALA A 355 1.92 -8.15 30.50
CA ALA A 355 1.27 -9.42 30.85
C ALA A 355 0.86 -9.57 32.34
N GLY A 356 1.60 -8.95 33.27
CA GLY A 356 1.28 -8.94 34.71
C GLY A 356 0.27 -7.87 35.16
N ASN A 357 0.10 -6.80 34.37
CA ASN A 357 -0.71 -5.61 34.71
C ASN A 357 -1.74 -5.27 33.62
N MET A 358 -2.21 -6.29 32.88
CA MET A 358 -3.05 -6.11 31.70
C MET A 358 -4.41 -5.45 32.02
N GLY A 359 -4.97 -5.69 33.21
CA GLY A 359 -6.22 -5.08 33.66
C GLY A 359 -6.12 -3.54 33.76
N PRO A 360 -5.27 -2.99 34.65
CA PRO A 360 -5.09 -1.55 34.80
C PRO A 360 -4.62 -0.84 33.52
N VAL A 361 -3.57 -1.36 32.86
CA VAL A 361 -2.99 -0.71 31.67
C VAL A 361 -3.91 -0.84 30.47
N GLY A 362 -4.55 -2.00 30.28
CA GLY A 362 -5.56 -2.21 29.24
C GLY A 362 -6.78 -1.33 29.44
N GLY A 363 -7.23 -1.17 30.69
CA GLY A 363 -8.29 -0.22 31.05
C GLY A 363 -7.95 1.20 30.64
N LEU A 364 -6.73 1.68 30.97
CA LEU A 364 -6.26 3.03 30.68
C LEU A 364 -6.07 3.31 29.17
N VAL A 365 -5.46 2.37 28.44
CA VAL A 365 -5.42 2.40 26.97
C VAL A 365 -6.83 2.39 26.39
N GLY A 366 -7.75 1.65 27.02
CA GLY A 366 -9.17 1.67 26.71
C GLY A 366 -9.83 3.04 26.95
N VAL A 367 -9.50 3.75 28.02
CA VAL A 367 -9.98 5.11 28.29
C VAL A 367 -9.50 6.06 27.19
N ILE A 368 -8.19 6.11 26.94
CA ILE A 368 -7.59 6.96 25.89
C ILE A 368 -8.20 6.63 24.54
N GLY A 369 -8.35 5.34 24.22
CA GLY A 369 -8.92 4.95 22.94
C GLY A 369 -10.41 5.28 22.80
N GLY A 370 -11.17 5.19 23.88
CA GLY A 370 -12.58 5.55 23.90
C GLY A 370 -12.82 7.05 23.76
N LEU A 371 -11.90 7.88 24.29
CA LEU A 371 -11.95 9.34 24.12
C LEU A 371 -11.98 9.76 22.65
N GLY A 372 -11.36 9.00 21.74
CA GLY A 372 -11.47 9.27 20.30
C GLY A 372 -12.89 9.19 19.78
N GLY A 373 -13.72 8.28 20.29
CA GLY A 373 -15.13 8.19 19.91
C GLY A 373 -15.98 9.34 20.48
N PHE A 374 -15.47 10.08 21.46
CA PHE A 374 -16.10 11.28 22.00
C PHE A 374 -15.64 12.56 21.29
N THR A 375 -14.32 12.75 21.17
CA THR A 375 -13.76 13.98 20.60
C THR A 375 -13.97 14.07 19.10
N LEU A 376 -13.86 12.97 18.35
CA LEU A 376 -13.93 12.99 16.89
C LEU A 376 -15.30 13.43 16.34
N PRO A 377 -16.46 12.93 16.81
CA PRO A 377 -17.74 13.40 16.30
C PRO A 377 -18.01 14.90 16.54
N ILE A 378 -17.57 15.43 17.69
CA ILE A 378 -17.65 16.86 17.98
C ILE A 378 -16.78 17.64 16.98
N MET A 379 -15.53 17.19 16.78
CA MET A 379 -14.64 17.81 15.81
C MET A 379 -15.14 17.67 14.36
N PHE A 380 -15.82 16.59 14.01
CA PHE A 380 -16.48 16.44 12.71
C PHE A 380 -17.58 17.48 12.54
N GLY A 381 -18.41 17.66 13.57
CA GLY A 381 -19.44 18.69 13.61
C GLY A 381 -18.87 20.10 13.44
N ILE A 382 -17.86 20.46 14.25
CA ILE A 382 -17.17 21.75 14.17
C ILE A 382 -16.56 21.96 12.77
N ALA A 383 -15.89 20.95 12.22
CA ALA A 383 -15.26 21.06 10.91
C ALA A 383 -16.29 21.27 9.80
N VAL A 384 -17.41 20.55 9.83
CA VAL A 384 -18.48 20.72 8.84
C VAL A 384 -19.18 22.08 9.00
N ASP A 385 -19.53 22.49 10.22
CA ASP A 385 -20.18 23.79 10.47
C ASP A 385 -19.25 24.96 10.07
N ALA A 386 -17.94 24.85 10.33
CA ALA A 386 -16.98 25.91 10.03
C ALA A 386 -16.62 26.01 8.53
N THR A 387 -16.62 24.89 7.80
CA THR A 387 -16.16 24.87 6.40
C THR A 387 -17.28 24.73 5.37
N GLY A 388 -18.46 24.26 5.77
CA GLY A 388 -19.52 23.85 4.85
C GLY A 388 -19.22 22.59 4.05
N VAL A 389 -18.07 21.94 4.27
CA VAL A 389 -17.59 20.80 3.46
C VAL A 389 -17.69 19.51 4.28
N ARG A 390 -18.51 18.55 3.84
CA ARG A 390 -18.77 17.31 4.60
C ARG A 390 -17.56 16.39 4.69
N SER A 391 -16.70 16.36 3.67
CA SER A 391 -15.50 15.52 3.62
C SER A 391 -14.39 15.93 4.59
N THR A 392 -14.51 17.10 5.24
CA THR A 392 -13.57 17.53 6.30
C THR A 392 -13.51 16.57 7.47
N THR A 393 -14.58 15.81 7.72
CA THR A 393 -14.60 14.64 8.61
C THR A 393 -13.43 13.69 8.34
N PHE A 394 -13.18 13.38 7.06
CA PHE A 394 -12.12 12.45 6.64
C PHE A 394 -10.76 13.12 6.54
N MET A 395 -10.71 14.42 6.21
CA MET A 395 -9.48 15.21 6.32
C MET A 395 -8.96 15.22 7.77
N LEU A 396 -9.87 15.39 8.73
CA LEU A 396 -9.55 15.37 10.15
C LEU A 396 -9.06 13.99 10.59
N MET A 397 -9.76 12.93 10.18
CA MET A 397 -9.33 11.55 10.44
C MET A 397 -7.95 11.24 9.83
N PHE A 398 -7.67 11.74 8.62
CA PHE A 398 -6.37 11.62 7.97
C PHE A 398 -5.27 12.32 8.80
N GLY A 399 -5.51 13.56 9.22
CA GLY A 399 -4.58 14.33 10.05
C GLY A 399 -4.32 13.67 11.42
N VAL A 400 -5.38 13.19 12.07
CA VAL A 400 -5.29 12.44 13.33
C VAL A 400 -4.43 11.18 13.16
N LEU A 401 -4.67 10.40 12.10
CA LEU A 401 -3.88 9.20 11.84
C LEU A 401 -2.41 9.53 11.55
N ALA A 402 -2.15 10.55 10.74
CA ALA A 402 -0.78 11.00 10.47
C ALA A 402 -0.07 11.39 11.77
N GLY A 403 -0.73 12.14 12.66
CA GLY A 403 -0.21 12.48 13.98
C GLY A 403 0.05 11.25 14.85
N VAL A 404 -0.87 10.28 14.88
CA VAL A 404 -0.71 9.01 15.60
C VAL A 404 0.48 8.21 15.04
N MET A 405 0.67 8.17 13.72
CA MET A 405 1.81 7.51 13.09
C MET A 405 3.14 8.17 13.48
N ILE A 406 3.22 9.50 13.41
CA ILE A 406 4.41 10.26 13.82
C ILE A 406 4.74 10.01 15.29
N TRP A 407 3.74 10.13 16.18
CA TRP A 407 3.91 9.84 17.61
C TRP A 407 4.38 8.41 17.86
N THR A 408 3.76 7.44 17.20
CA THR A 408 4.10 6.02 17.34
C THR A 408 5.54 5.75 16.93
N TRP A 409 6.00 6.37 15.84
CA TRP A 409 7.38 6.27 15.38
C TRP A 409 8.36 6.92 16.38
N MET A 410 8.07 8.13 16.86
CA MET A 410 8.91 8.83 17.84
C MET A 410 9.02 8.04 19.15
N ALA A 411 7.90 7.57 19.69
CA ALA A 411 7.88 6.79 20.93
C ALA A 411 8.61 5.45 20.77
N ALA A 412 8.46 4.76 19.64
CA ALA A 412 9.19 3.51 19.37
C ALA A 412 10.71 3.73 19.21
N ARG A 413 11.11 4.87 18.63
CA ARG A 413 12.51 5.25 18.52
C ARG A 413 13.12 5.58 19.89
N GLY A 414 12.44 6.39 20.70
CA GLY A 414 12.89 6.74 22.06
C GLY A 414 13.08 5.51 22.95
N GLU A 415 12.14 4.54 22.90
CA GLU A 415 12.30 3.28 23.63
C GLU A 415 13.55 2.49 23.20
N ARG A 416 13.86 2.46 21.89
CA ARG A 416 15.07 1.80 21.39
C ARG A 416 16.33 2.49 21.89
N GLU A 417 16.35 3.83 21.87
CA GLU A 417 17.49 4.62 22.33
C GLU A 417 17.72 4.46 23.84
N GLU A 418 16.67 4.45 24.67
CA GLU A 418 16.78 4.19 26.12
C GLU A 418 17.33 2.79 26.43
N VAL A 419 16.86 1.77 25.71
CA VAL A 419 17.34 0.39 25.87
C VAL A 419 18.82 0.28 25.50
N LEU A 420 19.24 0.96 24.43
CA LEU A 420 20.64 1.01 23.99
C LEU A 420 21.51 1.79 24.98
N ALA A 421 21.00 2.88 25.56
CA ALA A 421 21.73 3.68 26.55
C ALA A 421 21.95 2.93 27.88
N ARG A 422 20.97 2.11 28.32
CA ARG A 422 21.07 1.34 29.57
C ARG A 422 21.99 0.12 29.47
N ARG A 423 22.32 -0.34 28.28
CA ARG A 423 23.21 -1.50 28.07
C ARG A 423 24.16 -1.23 26.89
N PRO A 424 25.24 -0.46 27.11
CA PRO A 424 26.15 -0.03 26.04
C PRO A 424 26.81 -1.19 25.27
N GLY A 425 27.02 -2.34 25.91
CA GLY A 425 27.51 -3.57 25.25
C GLY A 425 26.44 -4.49 24.66
N LEU A 426 25.15 -4.15 24.78
CA LEU A 426 24.07 -4.95 24.17
C LEU A 426 24.08 -4.84 22.66
N ARG A 427 24.56 -3.73 22.11
CA ARG A 427 24.66 -3.55 20.65
C ARG A 427 25.69 -4.52 20.08
N GLU A 428 26.84 -4.65 20.73
CA GLU A 428 27.89 -5.61 20.36
C GLU A 428 27.47 -7.05 20.64
N LYS A 429 26.87 -7.34 21.82
CA LYS A 429 26.36 -8.69 22.13
C LYS A 429 25.17 -9.12 21.29
N MET A 430 24.27 -8.22 20.90
CA MET A 430 23.17 -8.53 19.99
C MET A 430 23.70 -8.75 18.57
N VAL A 431 24.70 -7.98 18.15
CA VAL A 431 25.38 -8.22 16.88
C VAL A 431 26.12 -9.56 16.93
N GLU A 432 26.87 -9.87 17.99
CA GLU A 432 27.54 -11.17 18.17
C GLU A 432 26.56 -12.35 18.30
N GLU A 433 25.48 -12.25 19.10
CA GLU A 433 24.46 -13.30 19.21
C GLU A 433 23.63 -13.44 17.93
N GLU A 434 23.40 -12.36 17.18
CA GLU A 434 22.72 -12.40 15.88
C GLU A 434 23.63 -12.95 14.77
N LEU A 435 24.95 -12.77 14.89
CA LEU A 435 26.00 -13.38 14.05
C LEU A 435 26.26 -14.87 14.40
N ALA A 436 26.19 -15.23 15.68
CA ALA A 436 26.50 -16.58 16.19
C ALA A 436 25.33 -17.57 16.12
N ARG A 437 24.10 -17.11 15.82
CA ARG A 437 22.95 -18.01 15.63
C ARG A 437 23.14 -18.85 14.35
N PRO A 438 23.11 -20.20 14.44
CA PRO A 438 23.01 -21.05 13.25
C PRO A 438 21.68 -20.75 12.55
N LEU A 439 21.70 -20.58 11.21
CA LEU A 439 20.57 -20.28 10.30
C LEU A 439 19.19 -20.34 10.96
N ALA A 440 18.89 -19.37 11.82
CA ALA A 440 17.63 -19.34 12.55
C ALA A 440 16.68 -18.60 11.63
N THR A 441 15.94 -19.36 10.82
CA THR A 441 14.80 -18.83 10.05
C THR A 441 13.68 -18.46 11.03
N ALA A 442 13.86 -17.36 11.76
CA ALA A 442 12.77 -16.71 12.48
C ALA A 442 11.84 -16.07 11.44
N GLY A 443 11.02 -16.91 10.80
CA GLY A 443 10.20 -16.55 9.65
C GLY A 443 11.00 -16.47 8.35
N ARG A 444 10.76 -15.43 7.55
CA ARG A 444 11.36 -15.23 6.21
C ARG A 444 12.57 -14.29 6.19
N TRP A 445 13.01 -13.83 7.35
CA TRP A 445 14.23 -13.06 7.49
C TRP A 445 15.42 -14.00 7.64
N ILE A 446 16.48 -13.76 6.88
CA ILE A 446 17.73 -14.50 6.94
C ILE A 446 18.77 -13.58 7.57
N SER A 447 19.34 -14.03 8.69
CA SER A 447 20.57 -13.48 9.26
C SER A 447 21.78 -14.29 8.78
N ASN A 448 22.98 -13.71 8.83
CA ASN A 448 24.24 -14.36 8.49
C ASN A 448 24.29 -14.95 7.04
N TRP A 449 24.02 -14.09 6.05
CA TRP A 449 24.05 -14.44 4.63
C TRP A 449 25.45 -14.24 4.04
N ARG A 450 26.15 -15.34 3.70
CA ARG A 450 27.55 -15.31 3.21
C ARG A 450 27.66 -15.91 1.79
N PRO A 451 27.13 -15.24 0.76
CA PRO A 451 27.01 -15.83 -0.57
C PRO A 451 28.37 -16.16 -1.21
N ASP A 452 29.43 -15.42 -0.86
CA ASP A 452 30.80 -15.62 -1.37
C ASP A 452 31.54 -16.81 -0.72
N ASP A 453 31.07 -17.34 0.41
CA ASP A 453 31.59 -18.56 1.03
C ASP A 453 31.13 -19.81 0.24
N LEU A 454 32.10 -20.58 -0.27
CA LEU A 454 31.86 -21.75 -1.11
C LEU A 454 31.10 -22.86 -0.39
N GLU A 455 31.37 -23.06 0.89
CA GLU A 455 30.75 -24.12 1.70
C GLU A 455 29.30 -23.74 2.00
N PHE A 456 29.07 -22.50 2.44
CA PHE A 456 27.72 -21.94 2.62
C PHE A 456 26.88 -21.98 1.32
N TRP A 457 27.49 -21.59 0.19
CA TRP A 457 26.80 -21.57 -1.09
C TRP A 457 26.34 -22.97 -1.53
N ARG A 458 27.18 -23.99 -1.32
CA ARG A 458 26.85 -25.41 -1.60
C ARG A 458 25.86 -25.98 -0.58
N GLY A 459 25.96 -25.58 0.68
CA GLY A 459 25.13 -26.06 1.80
C GLY A 459 23.70 -25.53 1.87
N GLY A 460 23.26 -24.69 0.92
CA GLY A 460 21.86 -24.22 0.83
C GLY A 460 21.70 -22.80 0.31
N GLY A 461 22.75 -21.97 0.37
CA GLY A 461 22.71 -20.59 -0.11
C GLY A 461 22.28 -20.48 -1.58
N LYS A 462 22.80 -21.35 -2.45
CA LYS A 462 22.42 -21.39 -3.87
C LYS A 462 20.91 -21.58 -4.08
N ALA A 463 20.28 -22.50 -3.33
CA ALA A 463 18.87 -22.80 -3.50
C ALA A 463 17.98 -21.62 -3.08
N ILE A 464 18.35 -20.95 -1.99
CA ILE A 464 17.65 -19.75 -1.51
C ILE A 464 17.79 -18.60 -2.50
N ALA A 465 19.01 -18.36 -3.01
CA ALA A 465 19.27 -17.30 -4.00
C ALA A 465 18.47 -17.52 -5.29
N MET A 466 18.49 -18.75 -5.82
CA MET A 466 17.72 -19.10 -7.02
C MET A 466 16.21 -18.98 -6.80
N ARG A 467 15.70 -19.39 -5.65
CA ARG A 467 14.29 -19.20 -5.30
C ARG A 467 13.92 -17.70 -5.31
N ASN A 468 14.73 -16.87 -4.66
CA ASN A 468 14.48 -15.42 -4.62
C ASN A 468 14.49 -14.80 -6.01
N LEU A 469 15.44 -15.21 -6.86
CA LEU A 469 15.53 -14.78 -8.26
C LEU A 469 14.27 -15.17 -9.06
N VAL A 470 13.87 -16.44 -9.03
CA VAL A 470 12.70 -16.94 -9.77
C VAL A 470 11.42 -16.22 -9.34
N PHE A 471 11.23 -15.97 -8.04
CA PHE A 471 10.06 -15.23 -7.56
C PHE A 471 10.15 -13.71 -7.75
N SER A 472 11.32 -13.16 -8.13
CA SER A 472 11.49 -11.74 -8.47
C SER A 472 11.13 -11.44 -9.92
N MET A 473 11.25 -12.43 -10.81
CA MET A 473 11.03 -12.26 -12.23
C MET A 473 9.56 -11.94 -12.60
N PRO A 474 8.51 -12.64 -12.11
CA PRO A 474 7.13 -12.31 -12.46
C PRO A 474 6.67 -10.91 -12.03
N PRO A 475 6.93 -10.45 -10.78
CA PRO A 475 6.66 -9.07 -10.38
C PRO A 475 7.31 -8.04 -11.30
N LEU A 476 8.58 -8.28 -11.66
CA LEU A 476 9.33 -7.36 -12.50
C LEU A 476 8.79 -7.34 -13.94
N PHE A 477 8.47 -8.51 -14.50
CA PHE A 477 7.78 -8.64 -15.80
C PHE A 477 6.48 -7.83 -15.82
N LEU A 478 5.62 -8.00 -14.80
CA LEU A 478 4.35 -7.28 -14.69
C LEU A 478 4.56 -5.77 -14.50
N SER A 479 5.63 -5.38 -13.80
CA SER A 479 5.99 -3.98 -13.62
C SER A 479 6.28 -3.31 -14.97
N PHE A 480 7.02 -3.96 -15.87
CA PHE A 480 7.25 -3.43 -17.22
C PHE A 480 5.99 -3.45 -18.07
N ALA A 481 5.18 -4.51 -17.99
CA ALA A 481 3.90 -4.58 -18.70
C ALA A 481 2.99 -3.39 -18.35
N VAL A 482 2.80 -3.12 -17.05
CA VAL A 482 1.99 -1.97 -16.59
C VAL A 482 2.65 -0.63 -16.95
N TRP A 483 3.98 -0.54 -16.86
CA TRP A 483 4.70 0.71 -17.12
C TRP A 483 4.51 1.22 -18.55
N VAL A 484 4.48 0.30 -19.53
CA VAL A 484 4.36 0.64 -20.96
C VAL A 484 2.97 0.38 -21.55
N VAL A 485 1.96 0.05 -20.74
CA VAL A 485 0.61 -0.30 -21.24
C VAL A 485 0.01 0.77 -22.17
N TRP A 486 0.37 2.03 -21.93
CA TRP A 486 -0.02 3.17 -22.75
C TRP A 486 0.43 3.08 -24.21
N SER A 487 1.50 2.35 -24.52
CA SER A 487 1.97 2.20 -25.91
C SER A 487 0.92 1.55 -26.83
N VAL A 488 -0.03 0.78 -26.26
CA VAL A 488 -1.14 0.18 -26.99
C VAL A 488 -2.43 0.96 -26.76
N VAL A 489 -2.74 1.29 -25.50
CA VAL A 489 -4.02 1.93 -25.13
C VAL A 489 -4.24 3.23 -25.88
N VAL A 490 -3.22 4.09 -26.02
CA VAL A 490 -3.37 5.40 -26.69
C VAL A 490 -3.76 5.29 -28.17
N VAL A 491 -3.40 4.20 -28.84
CA VAL A 491 -3.76 3.98 -30.25
C VAL A 491 -5.23 3.60 -30.42
N GLU A 492 -5.82 3.03 -29.37
CA GLU A 492 -7.21 2.56 -29.37
C GLU A 492 -8.20 3.61 -28.83
N LEU A 493 -7.75 4.58 -28.00
CA LEU A 493 -8.61 5.62 -27.43
C LEU A 493 -9.45 6.38 -28.47
N PRO A 494 -8.90 6.87 -29.60
CA PRO A 494 -9.69 7.57 -30.60
C PRO A 494 -10.78 6.71 -31.23
N ARG A 495 -10.55 5.39 -31.33
CA ARG A 495 -11.46 4.45 -31.99
C ARG A 495 -12.68 4.09 -31.15
N ILE A 496 -12.69 4.48 -29.87
CA ILE A 496 -13.80 4.26 -28.93
C ILE A 496 -14.43 5.57 -28.44
N GLY A 497 -14.19 6.68 -29.14
CA GLY A 497 -14.86 7.96 -28.92
C GLY A 497 -14.09 9.02 -28.14
N PHE A 498 -12.84 8.76 -27.69
CA PHE A 498 -12.03 9.81 -27.06
C PHE A 498 -11.44 10.77 -28.10
N GLN A 499 -11.63 12.07 -27.93
CA GLN A 499 -11.14 13.09 -28.86
C GLN A 499 -9.82 13.74 -28.40
N PHE A 500 -8.79 12.92 -28.13
CA PHE A 500 -7.46 13.43 -27.80
C PHE A 500 -6.65 13.72 -29.07
N SER A 501 -5.90 14.81 -29.07
CA SER A 501 -4.96 15.16 -30.13
C SER A 501 -3.79 14.17 -30.21
N THR A 502 -3.15 14.05 -31.37
CA THR A 502 -1.96 13.21 -31.54
C THR A 502 -0.87 13.53 -30.51
N GLY A 503 -0.68 14.82 -30.19
CA GLY A 503 0.27 15.25 -29.17
C GLY A 503 -0.07 14.70 -27.79
N GLU A 504 -1.33 14.80 -27.37
CA GLU A 504 -1.83 14.27 -26.11
C GLU A 504 -1.62 12.74 -26.02
N LEU A 505 -1.84 12.00 -27.10
CA LEU A 505 -1.59 10.55 -27.14
C LEU A 505 -0.10 10.22 -26.93
N PHE A 506 0.81 10.94 -27.57
CA PHE A 506 2.25 10.78 -27.33
C PHE A 506 2.65 11.15 -25.90
N TRP A 507 2.05 12.21 -25.33
CA TRP A 507 2.31 12.60 -23.94
C TRP A 507 1.84 11.53 -22.94
N LEU A 508 0.68 10.91 -23.15
CA LEU A 508 0.22 9.80 -22.32
C LEU A 508 1.16 8.59 -22.38
N ALA A 509 1.76 8.32 -23.55
CA ALA A 509 2.80 7.30 -23.68
C ALA A 509 4.15 7.70 -23.04
N ALA A 510 4.45 9.01 -22.96
CA ALA A 510 5.72 9.55 -22.46
C ALA A 510 5.78 9.69 -20.93
N ILE A 511 4.71 10.20 -20.32
CA ILE A 511 4.62 10.58 -18.90
C ILE A 511 4.98 9.45 -17.90
N PRO A 512 4.66 8.15 -18.16
CA PRO A 512 5.13 7.06 -17.30
C PRO A 512 6.66 7.01 -17.20
N GLY A 513 7.39 7.51 -18.21
CA GLY A 513 8.85 7.62 -18.20
C GLY A 513 9.39 8.60 -17.17
N LEU A 514 8.71 9.74 -16.99
CA LEU A 514 9.13 10.78 -16.04
C LEU A 514 8.98 10.29 -14.60
N SER A 515 7.78 9.80 -14.26
CA SER A 515 7.47 9.23 -12.94
C SER A 515 8.30 7.97 -12.67
N GLY A 516 8.48 7.10 -13.67
CA GLY A 516 9.31 5.90 -13.57
C GLY A 516 10.77 6.21 -13.26
N ALA A 517 11.36 7.22 -13.93
CA ALA A 517 12.73 7.67 -13.64
C ALA A 517 12.85 8.22 -12.20
N ALA A 518 11.88 9.02 -11.75
CA ALA A 518 11.84 9.54 -10.38
C ALA A 518 11.73 8.42 -9.35
N PHE A 519 10.80 7.47 -9.54
CA PHE A 519 10.65 6.33 -8.65
C PHE A 519 11.87 5.41 -8.67
N ARG A 520 12.59 5.26 -9.79
CA ARG A 520 13.83 4.48 -9.85
C ARG A 520 14.91 5.04 -8.94
N LEU A 521 15.00 6.37 -8.83
CA LEU A 521 15.93 7.02 -7.92
C LEU A 521 15.51 6.76 -6.46
N LEU A 522 14.22 6.85 -6.16
CA LEU A 522 13.70 6.66 -4.79
C LEU A 522 13.75 5.19 -4.32
N TYR A 523 13.33 4.26 -5.18
CA TYR A 523 13.09 2.85 -4.81
C TYR A 523 14.38 2.08 -4.51
N SER A 524 15.51 2.51 -5.08
CA SER A 524 16.83 1.96 -4.74
C SER A 524 17.17 2.14 -3.25
N PHE A 525 16.66 3.20 -2.62
CA PHE A 525 16.92 3.50 -1.20
C PHE A 525 16.01 2.74 -0.23
N VAL A 526 14.91 2.17 -0.71
CA VAL A 526 13.83 1.66 0.14
C VAL A 526 14.02 0.18 0.50
N VAL A 527 14.62 -0.61 -0.39
CA VAL A 527 14.83 -2.06 -0.19
C VAL A 527 15.62 -2.40 1.09
N PRO A 528 16.73 -1.72 1.41
CA PRO A 528 17.46 -1.95 2.66
C PRO A 528 16.65 -1.67 3.94
N ILE A 529 15.63 -0.79 3.85
CA ILE A 529 14.83 -0.35 5.00
C ILE A 529 13.73 -1.35 5.32
N PHE A 530 12.97 -1.79 4.32
CA PHE A 530 11.78 -2.62 4.51
C PHE A 530 12.03 -4.12 4.28
N GLY A 531 13.16 -4.46 3.66
CA GLY A 531 13.50 -5.80 3.19
C GLY A 531 12.92 -6.08 1.81
N GLY A 532 13.71 -6.75 0.97
CA GLY A 532 13.38 -7.06 -0.42
C GLY A 532 12.02 -7.68 -0.67
N ARG A 533 11.71 -8.80 0.00
CA ARG A 533 10.41 -9.47 -0.13
C ARG A 533 9.25 -8.52 0.19
N ASN A 534 9.34 -7.80 1.31
CA ASN A 534 8.23 -6.96 1.76
C ASN A 534 8.01 -5.80 0.80
N PHE A 535 9.10 -5.19 0.33
CA PHE A 535 9.01 -4.11 -0.62
C PHE A 535 8.52 -4.59 -1.99
N THR A 536 8.97 -5.76 -2.47
CA THR A 536 8.43 -6.36 -3.71
C THR A 536 6.94 -6.65 -3.59
N ILE A 537 6.44 -7.14 -2.44
CA ILE A 537 4.99 -7.31 -2.21
C ILE A 537 4.26 -5.97 -2.36
N PHE A 538 4.73 -4.96 -1.64
CA PHE A 538 4.15 -3.62 -1.65
C PHE A 538 4.15 -3.02 -3.07
N SER A 539 5.32 -2.99 -3.72
CA SER A 539 5.52 -2.35 -5.01
C SER A 539 4.83 -3.08 -6.16
N THR A 540 4.52 -4.37 -6.00
CA THR A 540 3.71 -5.14 -6.95
C THR A 540 2.22 -4.87 -6.75
N LEU A 541 1.76 -4.82 -5.49
CA LEU A 541 0.36 -4.50 -5.17
C LEU A 541 -0.03 -3.08 -5.58
N THR A 542 0.87 -2.11 -5.48
CA THR A 542 0.58 -0.73 -5.91
C THR A 542 0.29 -0.62 -7.41
N LEU A 543 0.73 -1.57 -8.24
CA LEU A 543 0.36 -1.65 -9.66
C LEU A 543 -1.14 -1.90 -9.87
N LEU A 544 -1.86 -2.41 -8.87
CA LEU A 544 -3.32 -2.54 -8.92
C LEU A 544 -4.02 -1.18 -9.03
N VAL A 545 -3.44 -0.12 -8.46
CA VAL A 545 -4.04 1.22 -8.46
C VAL A 545 -4.17 1.77 -9.89
N PRO A 546 -3.08 1.93 -10.69
CA PRO A 546 -3.20 2.40 -12.06
C PRO A 546 -3.99 1.44 -12.95
N THR A 547 -3.88 0.12 -12.76
CA THR A 547 -4.58 -0.86 -13.61
C THR A 547 -6.09 -0.86 -13.38
N LEU A 548 -6.55 -0.85 -12.13
CA LEU A 548 -7.98 -0.73 -11.81
C LEU A 548 -8.55 0.62 -12.25
N TRP A 549 -7.81 1.71 -12.02
CA TRP A 549 -8.28 3.03 -12.40
C TRP A 549 -8.36 3.19 -13.92
N MET A 550 -7.36 2.71 -14.66
CA MET A 550 -7.38 2.67 -16.12
C MET A 550 -8.58 1.88 -16.65
N ALA A 551 -8.83 0.68 -16.10
CA ALA A 551 -9.95 -0.16 -16.52
C ALA A 551 -11.31 0.55 -16.41
N VAL A 552 -11.48 1.44 -15.43
CA VAL A 552 -12.69 2.24 -15.28
C VAL A 552 -12.67 3.47 -16.18
N ALA A 553 -11.55 4.19 -16.23
CA ALA A 553 -11.41 5.44 -16.98
C ALA A 553 -11.65 5.27 -18.48
N VAL A 554 -11.16 4.18 -19.08
CA VAL A 554 -11.31 3.94 -20.53
C VAL A 554 -12.75 3.66 -20.94
N GLN A 555 -13.65 3.29 -20.02
CA GLN A 555 -15.04 2.95 -20.34
C GLN A 555 -15.94 4.17 -20.57
N ASN A 556 -15.52 5.36 -20.16
CA ASN A 556 -16.30 6.59 -20.30
C ASN A 556 -15.55 7.60 -21.18
N PRO A 557 -16.01 7.84 -22.44
CA PRO A 557 -15.43 8.84 -23.35
C PRO A 557 -15.36 10.27 -22.78
N ASP A 558 -16.20 10.60 -21.80
CA ASP A 558 -16.18 11.91 -21.12
C ASP A 558 -15.07 12.04 -20.06
N THR A 559 -14.27 10.98 -19.85
CA THR A 559 -13.17 11.01 -18.89
C THR A 559 -12.09 12.00 -19.33
N SER A 560 -11.78 12.98 -18.47
CA SER A 560 -10.87 14.07 -18.82
C SER A 560 -9.43 13.60 -19.05
N TYR A 561 -8.72 14.28 -19.95
CA TYR A 561 -7.30 14.02 -20.25
C TYR A 561 -6.41 14.03 -18.99
N VAL A 562 -6.71 14.90 -18.02
CA VAL A 562 -5.96 14.99 -16.76
C VAL A 562 -6.04 13.68 -15.96
N VAL A 563 -7.19 12.99 -15.97
CA VAL A 563 -7.32 11.67 -15.33
C VAL A 563 -6.38 10.66 -16.00
N PHE A 564 -6.33 10.65 -17.34
CA PHE A 564 -5.39 9.81 -18.09
C PHE A 564 -3.93 10.13 -17.75
N VAL A 565 -3.57 11.40 -17.61
CA VAL A 565 -2.23 11.85 -17.17
C VAL A 565 -1.89 11.32 -15.77
N MET A 566 -2.84 11.39 -14.82
CA MET A 566 -2.62 10.87 -13.45
C MET A 566 -2.42 9.36 -13.44
N ILE A 567 -3.22 8.62 -14.22
CA ILE A 567 -3.06 7.17 -14.38
C ILE A 567 -1.71 6.86 -15.04
N ALA A 568 -1.28 7.64 -16.03
CA ALA A 568 0.01 7.49 -16.69
C ALA A 568 1.19 7.73 -15.73
N LEU A 569 1.13 8.76 -14.89
CA LEU A 569 2.10 8.97 -13.81
C LEU A 569 2.16 7.79 -12.84
N LEU A 570 1.01 7.20 -12.49
CA LEU A 570 0.95 6.04 -11.62
C LEU A 570 1.48 4.76 -12.28
N CYS A 571 1.34 4.60 -13.60
CA CYS A 571 1.97 3.50 -14.34
C CYS A 571 3.51 3.54 -14.20
N GLY A 572 4.09 4.72 -13.96
CA GLY A 572 5.51 4.90 -13.63
C GLY A 572 5.99 4.13 -12.40
N LEU A 573 5.10 3.72 -11.49
CA LEU A 573 5.44 2.83 -10.37
C LEU A 573 6.13 1.54 -10.86
N GLY A 574 5.68 1.01 -12.01
CA GLY A 574 6.32 -0.14 -12.65
C GLY A 574 7.77 0.10 -13.06
N GLY A 575 8.10 1.33 -13.49
CA GLY A 575 9.47 1.74 -13.78
C GLY A 575 10.38 1.72 -12.54
N GLY A 576 9.86 2.17 -11.39
CA GLY A 576 10.57 2.17 -10.10
C GLY A 576 10.92 0.78 -9.59
N ASN A 577 10.05 -0.20 -9.84
CA ASN A 577 10.24 -1.60 -9.41
C ASN A 577 11.52 -2.23 -9.97
N PHE A 578 12.04 -1.76 -11.11
CA PHE A 578 13.31 -2.24 -11.66
C PHE A 578 14.48 -1.98 -10.69
N SER A 579 14.64 -0.75 -10.20
CA SER A 579 15.74 -0.41 -9.28
C SER A 579 15.67 -1.22 -7.99
N ALA A 580 14.47 -1.36 -7.42
CA ALA A 580 14.28 -2.15 -6.21
C ALA A 580 14.53 -3.65 -6.44
N SER A 581 14.03 -4.22 -7.55
CA SER A 581 14.23 -5.63 -7.88
C SER A 581 15.72 -5.95 -8.08
N MET A 582 16.45 -5.08 -8.79
CA MET A 582 17.88 -5.26 -9.02
C MET A 582 18.71 -5.11 -7.75
N ALA A 583 18.42 -4.10 -6.93
CA ALA A 583 19.06 -3.91 -5.63
C ALA A 583 18.77 -5.08 -4.68
N ASN A 584 17.55 -5.63 -4.69
CA ASN A 584 17.23 -6.79 -3.88
C ASN A 584 18.00 -8.04 -4.31
N ILE A 585 17.97 -8.38 -5.60
CA ILE A 585 18.59 -9.59 -6.13
C ILE A 585 20.13 -9.55 -6.01
N SER A 586 20.74 -8.37 -6.05
CA SER A 586 22.19 -8.26 -5.94
C SER A 586 22.72 -8.82 -4.62
N PHE A 587 21.98 -8.67 -3.52
CA PHE A 587 22.38 -9.18 -2.21
C PHE A 587 22.30 -10.71 -2.08
N PHE A 588 21.55 -11.39 -2.95
CA PHE A 588 21.39 -12.84 -2.88
C PHE A 588 22.50 -13.63 -3.59
N PHE A 589 23.27 -13.03 -4.49
CA PHE A 589 24.22 -13.77 -5.32
C PHE A 589 25.68 -13.41 -5.01
N PRO A 590 26.61 -14.39 -5.06
CA PRO A 590 28.03 -14.10 -4.94
C PRO A 590 28.53 -13.28 -6.12
N ARG A 591 29.63 -12.56 -5.92
CA ARG A 591 30.23 -11.67 -6.94
C ARG A 591 30.43 -12.37 -8.29
N ARG A 592 30.87 -13.63 -8.25
CA ARG A 592 31.11 -14.49 -9.44
C ARG A 592 29.86 -14.87 -10.27
N ARG A 593 28.64 -14.73 -9.72
CA ARG A 593 27.37 -15.07 -10.41
C ARG A 593 26.40 -13.90 -10.49
N LEU A 594 26.76 -12.78 -9.87
CA LEU A 594 25.93 -11.59 -9.76
C LEU A 594 25.50 -11.07 -11.14
N GLY A 595 26.43 -10.91 -12.08
CA GLY A 595 26.13 -10.43 -13.43
C GLY A 595 25.09 -11.27 -14.15
N THR A 596 25.21 -12.60 -14.10
CA THR A 596 24.25 -13.53 -14.71
C THR A 596 22.87 -13.42 -14.05
N ALA A 597 22.81 -13.39 -12.71
CA ALA A 597 21.54 -13.30 -11.99
C ALA A 597 20.79 -11.98 -12.28
N LEU A 598 21.52 -10.86 -12.24
CA LEU A 598 20.99 -9.54 -12.60
C LEU A 598 20.57 -9.49 -14.08
N GLY A 599 21.35 -10.10 -14.97
CA GLY A 599 21.03 -10.20 -16.39
C GLY A 599 19.72 -10.95 -16.66
N TRP A 600 19.51 -12.10 -16.02
CA TRP A 600 18.25 -12.85 -16.14
C TRP A 600 17.06 -12.09 -15.57
N ASN A 601 17.21 -11.50 -14.38
CA ASN A 601 16.14 -10.72 -13.75
C ASN A 601 15.72 -9.54 -14.64
N ALA A 602 16.69 -8.74 -15.10
CA ALA A 602 16.45 -7.61 -15.98
C ALA A 602 15.91 -8.04 -17.36
N GLY A 603 16.40 -9.16 -17.90
CA GLY A 603 15.93 -9.73 -19.16
C GLY A 603 14.45 -10.07 -19.12
N VAL A 604 14.02 -10.84 -18.11
CA VAL A 604 12.60 -11.19 -17.94
C VAL A 604 11.74 -9.96 -17.65
N GLY A 605 12.27 -8.98 -16.92
CA GLY A 605 11.63 -7.66 -16.78
C GLY A 605 11.29 -7.03 -18.13
N ASN A 606 12.29 -6.88 -19.01
CA ASN A 606 12.09 -6.25 -20.32
C ASN A 606 11.17 -7.05 -21.25
N LEU A 607 11.08 -8.37 -21.10
CA LEU A 607 10.11 -9.19 -21.85
C LEU A 607 8.67 -8.75 -21.58
N GLY A 608 8.40 -8.16 -20.41
CA GLY A 608 7.08 -7.60 -20.07
C GLY A 608 6.58 -6.58 -21.10
N VAL A 609 7.48 -5.82 -21.73
CA VAL A 609 7.13 -4.80 -22.74
C VAL A 609 6.56 -5.47 -23.99
N GLY A 610 7.34 -6.34 -24.63
CA GLY A 610 6.94 -7.00 -25.88
C GLY A 610 5.75 -7.95 -25.70
N VAL A 611 5.72 -8.68 -24.58
CA VAL A 611 4.57 -9.58 -24.29
C VAL A 611 3.30 -8.79 -24.01
N MET A 612 3.38 -7.67 -23.27
CA MET A 612 2.22 -6.80 -23.09
C MET A 612 1.69 -6.30 -24.43
N GLN A 613 2.57 -5.81 -25.30
CA GLN A 613 2.16 -5.32 -26.62
C GLN A 613 1.57 -6.39 -27.53
N ALA A 614 1.96 -7.66 -27.35
CA ALA A 614 1.38 -8.78 -28.08
C ALA A 614 0.02 -9.22 -27.49
N VAL A 615 -0.08 -9.25 -26.15
CA VAL A 615 -1.25 -9.76 -25.44
C VAL A 615 -2.41 -8.76 -25.43
N VAL A 616 -2.14 -7.47 -25.21
CA VAL A 616 -3.19 -6.44 -25.08
C VAL A 616 -4.11 -6.40 -26.31
N PRO A 617 -3.61 -6.31 -27.56
CA PRO A 617 -4.47 -6.34 -28.74
C PRO A 617 -5.34 -7.59 -28.81
N ILE A 618 -4.83 -8.76 -28.40
CA ILE A 618 -5.61 -9.99 -28.41
C ILE A 618 -6.76 -9.91 -27.40
N VAL A 619 -6.51 -9.46 -26.15
CA VAL A 619 -7.51 -9.50 -25.07
C VAL A 619 -8.57 -8.39 -25.14
N ILE A 620 -8.33 -7.33 -25.90
CA ILE A 620 -9.35 -6.27 -26.10
C ILE A 620 -10.39 -6.69 -27.17
N PHE A 621 -9.99 -7.53 -28.14
CA PHE A 621 -10.88 -8.03 -29.21
C PHE A 621 -11.43 -9.43 -28.94
N SER A 622 -10.66 -10.31 -28.30
CA SER A 622 -11.14 -11.61 -27.85
C SER A 622 -11.67 -11.46 -26.42
N GLY A 623 -12.90 -11.90 -26.17
CA GLY A 623 -13.44 -12.06 -24.81
C GLY A 623 -12.73 -13.16 -24.01
N ALA A 624 -11.42 -13.31 -24.17
CA ALA A 624 -10.59 -14.42 -23.67
C ALA A 624 -10.48 -14.46 -22.14
N LEU A 625 -10.83 -13.38 -21.46
CA LEU A 625 -11.26 -13.48 -20.07
C LEU A 625 -12.73 -13.82 -20.08
N ALA A 626 -13.10 -15.02 -19.64
CA ALA A 626 -14.49 -15.37 -19.29
C ALA A 626 -15.14 -14.37 -18.32
N PHE A 627 -14.34 -13.45 -17.76
CA PHE A 627 -14.75 -12.17 -17.20
C PHE A 627 -14.99 -11.13 -18.31
N LYS A 628 -16.26 -10.91 -18.68
CA LYS A 628 -16.70 -9.67 -19.35
C LYS A 628 -16.65 -8.52 -18.33
N GLY A 629 -15.45 -8.04 -18.02
CA GLY A 629 -15.26 -6.94 -17.10
C GLY A 629 -15.87 -5.68 -17.70
N GLY A 630 -17.07 -5.28 -17.26
CA GLY A 630 -17.76 -4.10 -17.79
C GLY A 630 -18.46 -4.31 -19.13
N PHE A 631 -18.96 -3.22 -19.71
CA PHE A 631 -19.72 -3.23 -20.96
C PHE A 631 -18.77 -3.14 -22.17
N PRO A 632 -19.13 -3.75 -23.32
CA PRO A 632 -18.40 -3.50 -24.57
C PRO A 632 -18.53 -2.03 -24.98
N GLN A 633 -17.51 -1.53 -25.65
CA GLN A 633 -17.49 -0.19 -26.24
C GLN A 633 -17.65 -0.31 -27.76
N ALA A 634 -18.34 0.66 -28.36
CA ALA A 634 -18.39 0.79 -29.81
C ALA A 634 -16.98 1.11 -30.33
N TYR A 635 -16.56 0.40 -31.36
CA TYR A 635 -15.24 0.50 -31.96
C TYR A 635 -15.38 0.83 -33.43
N GLU A 636 -14.94 2.02 -33.84
CA GLU A 636 -15.08 2.51 -35.20
C GLU A 636 -13.75 2.46 -35.96
N VAL A 637 -13.70 1.67 -37.04
CA VAL A 637 -12.57 1.62 -37.95
C VAL A 637 -13.09 1.53 -39.38
N GLY A 638 -12.63 2.42 -40.27
CA GLY A 638 -12.98 2.38 -41.69
C GLY A 638 -14.48 2.52 -42.00
N GLY A 639 -15.26 3.12 -41.08
CA GLY A 639 -16.72 3.23 -41.21
C GLY A 639 -17.51 2.00 -40.73
N GLU A 640 -16.84 0.94 -40.26
CA GLU A 640 -17.48 -0.22 -39.64
C GLU A 640 -17.46 -0.09 -38.10
N THR A 641 -18.61 -0.34 -37.47
CA THR A 641 -18.74 -0.38 -36.01
C THR A 641 -18.67 -1.83 -35.51
N SER A 642 -17.67 -2.13 -34.70
CA SER A 642 -17.52 -3.42 -34.00
C SER A 642 -17.52 -3.22 -32.47
N GLN A 643 -17.36 -4.29 -31.70
CA GLN A 643 -17.29 -4.23 -30.24
C GLN A 643 -15.88 -4.53 -29.73
N VAL A 644 -15.43 -3.75 -28.76
CA VAL A 644 -14.13 -3.94 -28.08
C VAL A 644 -14.29 -3.81 -26.56
N TRP A 645 -13.37 -4.41 -25.81
CA TRP A 645 -13.26 -4.28 -24.36
C TRP A 645 -11.91 -3.67 -23.99
N LEU A 646 -11.72 -2.35 -24.22
CA LEU A 646 -10.42 -1.70 -23.98
C LEU A 646 -9.98 -1.80 -22.52
N GLN A 647 -10.92 -1.86 -21.57
CA GLN A 647 -10.63 -2.10 -20.15
C GLN A 647 -9.82 -3.38 -19.90
N ASN A 648 -9.93 -4.39 -20.78
CA ASN A 648 -9.16 -5.62 -20.67
C ASN A 648 -7.66 -5.40 -20.84
N ALA A 649 -7.24 -4.32 -21.50
CA ALA A 649 -5.84 -3.92 -21.60
C ALA A 649 -5.18 -3.74 -20.22
N ALA A 650 -5.97 -3.33 -19.22
CA ALA A 650 -5.53 -3.18 -17.84
C ALA A 650 -5.93 -4.37 -16.96
N LEU A 651 -7.16 -4.89 -17.10
CA LEU A 651 -7.70 -5.96 -16.24
C LEU A 651 -6.92 -7.28 -16.36
N ILE A 652 -6.38 -7.61 -17.53
CA ILE A 652 -5.64 -8.87 -17.75
C ILE A 652 -4.48 -9.04 -16.78
N TRP A 653 -3.85 -7.95 -16.34
CA TRP A 653 -2.68 -7.99 -15.46
C TRP A 653 -3.04 -8.23 -13.99
N ILE A 654 -4.26 -7.92 -13.56
CA ILE A 654 -4.67 -7.96 -12.14
C ILE A 654 -4.51 -9.36 -11.52
N PRO A 655 -5.02 -10.45 -12.11
CA PRO A 655 -4.83 -11.79 -11.56
C PRO A 655 -3.36 -12.14 -11.43
N PHE A 656 -2.54 -11.79 -12.42
CA PHE A 656 -1.11 -12.06 -12.38
C PHE A 656 -0.37 -11.21 -11.35
N ILE A 657 -0.78 -9.95 -11.15
CA ILE A 657 -0.27 -9.09 -10.08
C ILE A 657 -0.54 -9.74 -8.72
N LEU A 658 -1.79 -10.16 -8.47
CA LEU A 658 -2.15 -10.83 -7.21
C LEU A 658 -1.40 -12.16 -7.04
N LEU A 659 -1.30 -12.98 -8.09
CA LEU A 659 -0.57 -14.25 -8.05
C LEU A 659 0.93 -14.05 -7.86
N ALA A 660 1.55 -13.06 -8.51
CA ALA A 660 2.94 -12.71 -8.33
C ALA A 660 3.20 -12.20 -6.91
N THR A 661 2.32 -11.36 -6.37
CA THR A 661 2.38 -10.92 -4.97
C THR A 661 2.30 -12.08 -4.01
N LEU A 662 1.37 -13.01 -4.19
CA LEU A 662 1.28 -14.23 -3.38
C LEU A 662 2.54 -15.08 -3.54
N GLY A 663 3.03 -15.25 -4.78
CA GLY A 663 4.27 -15.94 -5.09
C GLY A 663 5.46 -15.36 -4.35
N VAL A 664 5.63 -14.05 -4.32
CA VAL A 664 6.66 -13.36 -3.53
C VAL A 664 6.43 -13.56 -2.03
N ALA A 665 5.18 -13.38 -1.58
CA ALA A 665 4.80 -13.55 -0.19
C ALA A 665 5.10 -14.96 0.33
N PHE A 666 5.07 -15.97 -0.56
CA PHE A 666 5.38 -17.37 -0.28
C PHE A 666 6.78 -17.85 -0.69
N GLY A 667 7.46 -17.17 -1.61
CA GLY A 667 8.71 -17.62 -2.21
C GLY A 667 9.97 -16.83 -1.83
N GLN A 668 9.87 -15.52 -1.60
CA GLN A 668 11.03 -14.68 -1.30
C GLN A 668 11.35 -14.58 0.21
N ASN A 669 12.55 -14.11 0.49
CA ASN A 669 13.13 -13.85 1.79
C ASN A 669 13.58 -12.40 1.93
N ASN A 670 13.75 -11.95 3.17
CA ASN A 670 14.44 -10.70 3.48
C ASN A 670 15.82 -11.01 4.06
N LEU A 671 16.80 -10.15 3.80
CA LEU A 671 18.14 -10.22 4.40
C LEU A 671 18.26 -9.16 5.51
N ARG A 672 18.79 -9.53 6.68
CA ARG A 672 19.11 -8.58 7.77
C ARG A 672 20.54 -8.06 7.63
N GLY A 673 20.77 -6.79 8.00
CA GLY A 673 22.11 -6.22 8.15
C GLY A 673 22.75 -5.62 6.89
N VAL A 674 22.01 -5.52 5.79
CA VAL A 674 22.52 -4.88 4.56
C VAL A 674 22.13 -3.41 4.58
N GLN A 675 22.99 -2.55 5.14
CA GLN A 675 22.83 -1.10 5.08
C GLN A 675 24.02 -0.48 4.35
N GLU A 676 23.76 0.14 3.20
CA GLU A 676 24.74 0.99 2.52
C GLU A 676 24.68 2.42 3.10
N SER A 677 25.86 3.01 3.34
CA SER A 677 26.01 4.33 3.98
C SER A 677 25.40 5.43 3.11
N TYR A 678 24.77 6.43 3.75
CA TYR A 678 24.13 7.56 3.05
C TYR A 678 25.16 8.45 2.32
N ALA A 679 26.41 8.49 2.81
CA ALA A 679 27.49 9.28 2.22
C ALA A 679 27.98 8.72 0.86
N GLU A 680 27.96 7.40 0.69
CA GLU A 680 28.34 6.74 -0.58
C GLU A 680 27.33 7.03 -1.70
N LYS A 681 26.06 7.28 -1.32
CA LYS A 681 24.95 7.53 -2.26
C LYS A 681 24.93 8.94 -2.84
N THR A 682 25.50 9.94 -2.17
CA THR A 682 25.55 11.32 -2.66
C THR A 682 26.80 11.60 -3.50
N ALA A 683 27.88 10.84 -3.32
CA ALA A 683 29.12 11.01 -4.06
C ALA A 683 28.96 10.74 -5.57
N ILE A 684 28.01 9.86 -5.95
CA ILE A 684 27.80 9.47 -7.35
C ILE A 684 27.39 10.64 -8.26
N PHE A 685 26.70 11.66 -7.72
CA PHE A 685 26.28 12.83 -8.49
C PHE A 685 27.45 13.67 -9.00
N SER A 686 28.59 13.63 -8.30
CA SER A 686 29.82 14.33 -8.69
C SER A 686 30.73 13.47 -9.59
N ASN A 687 30.42 12.19 -9.79
CA ASN A 687 31.26 11.29 -10.58
C ASN A 687 31.02 11.48 -12.09
N LYS A 688 32.05 11.94 -12.80
CA LYS A 688 32.04 12.12 -14.26
C LYS A 688 31.62 10.86 -15.02
N HIS A 689 32.15 9.70 -14.66
CA HIS A 689 31.86 8.45 -15.38
C HIS A 689 30.43 7.97 -15.14
N ALA A 690 29.82 8.29 -13.99
CA ALA A 690 28.40 8.02 -13.77
C ALA A 690 27.52 8.73 -14.82
N TRP A 691 27.82 9.99 -15.14
CA TRP A 691 27.10 10.75 -16.17
C TRP A 691 27.39 10.27 -17.60
N VAL A 692 28.65 9.97 -17.93
CA VAL A 692 29.00 9.44 -19.26
C VAL A 692 28.32 8.09 -19.49
N LEU A 693 28.34 7.19 -18.49
CA LEU A 693 27.67 5.89 -18.59
C LEU A 693 26.15 6.03 -18.62
N SER A 694 25.59 7.04 -17.94
CA SER A 694 24.16 7.37 -18.05
C SER A 694 23.80 7.78 -19.48
N TRP A 695 24.63 8.58 -20.13
CA TRP A 695 24.45 8.97 -21.54
C TRP A 695 24.41 7.74 -22.47
N LEU A 696 25.38 6.83 -22.33
CA LEU A 696 25.41 5.58 -23.10
C LEU A 696 24.20 4.68 -22.77
N TYR A 697 23.79 4.60 -21.51
CA TYR A 697 22.64 3.79 -21.14
C TYR A 697 21.32 4.39 -21.63
N THR A 698 21.20 5.73 -21.74
CA THR A 698 20.09 6.38 -22.45
C THR A 698 20.09 6.04 -23.95
N GLY A 699 21.27 5.98 -24.57
CA GLY A 699 21.47 5.50 -25.95
C GLY A 699 20.95 4.09 -26.21
N THR A 700 20.90 3.25 -25.18
CA THR A 700 20.49 1.84 -25.32
C THR A 700 19.13 1.63 -24.66
N PHE A 701 19.06 1.61 -23.34
CA PHE A 701 17.82 1.32 -22.61
C PHE A 701 16.77 2.41 -22.81
N GLY A 702 17.19 3.67 -22.81
CA GLY A 702 16.31 4.79 -23.10
C GLY A 702 15.69 4.68 -24.49
N SER A 703 16.49 4.29 -25.49
CA SER A 703 16.00 4.02 -26.85
C SER A 703 15.06 2.83 -26.90
N PHE A 704 15.40 1.71 -26.26
CA PHE A 704 14.54 0.53 -26.18
C PHE A 704 13.15 0.89 -25.65
N ILE A 705 13.09 1.52 -24.48
CA ILE A 705 11.81 1.80 -23.81
C ILE A 705 11.05 2.94 -24.48
N GLY A 706 11.75 3.97 -24.96
CA GLY A 706 11.15 5.11 -25.66
C GLY A 706 10.59 4.74 -27.02
N PHE A 707 11.30 3.93 -27.81
CA PHE A 707 10.75 3.41 -29.05
C PHE A 707 9.62 2.41 -28.80
N ALA A 708 9.68 1.59 -27.73
CA ALA A 708 8.55 0.72 -27.40
C ALA A 708 7.25 1.51 -27.21
N ALA A 709 7.32 2.71 -26.61
CA ALA A 709 6.18 3.60 -26.46
C ALA A 709 5.79 4.34 -27.75
N ALA A 710 6.76 4.86 -28.51
CA ALA A 710 6.49 5.68 -29.69
C ALA A 710 6.17 4.88 -30.96
N PHE A 711 6.74 3.69 -31.14
CA PHE A 711 6.69 2.93 -32.39
C PHE A 711 5.27 2.53 -32.82
N PRO A 712 4.39 2.02 -31.94
CA PRO A 712 3.01 1.75 -32.34
C PRO A 712 2.28 3.01 -32.84
N ILE A 713 2.47 4.15 -32.15
CA ILE A 713 1.86 5.44 -32.53
C ILE A 713 2.42 5.93 -33.87
N LEU A 714 3.74 5.82 -34.07
CA LEU A 714 4.39 6.18 -35.34
C LEU A 714 3.86 5.34 -36.51
N LEU A 715 3.69 4.04 -36.33
CA LEU A 715 3.09 3.18 -37.37
C LEU A 715 1.64 3.59 -37.67
N ALA A 716 0.85 3.91 -36.63
CA ALA A 716 -0.53 4.32 -36.78
C ALA A 716 -0.67 5.68 -37.49
N VAL A 717 0.22 6.63 -37.20
CA VAL A 717 0.18 8.00 -37.76
C VAL A 717 0.79 8.08 -39.14
N LEU A 718 1.95 7.44 -39.36
CA LEU A 718 2.70 7.55 -40.61
C LEU A 718 2.24 6.55 -41.67
N PHE A 719 1.68 5.41 -41.25
CA PHE A 719 1.35 4.28 -42.13
C PHE A 719 -0.01 3.64 -41.79
N PRO A 720 -1.11 4.43 -41.71
CA PRO A 720 -2.40 3.98 -41.17
C PRO A 720 -2.99 2.76 -41.89
N GLU A 721 -2.84 2.66 -43.21
CA GLU A 721 -3.43 1.59 -44.04
C GLU A 721 -2.51 0.38 -44.26
N SER A 722 -1.29 0.41 -43.72
CA SER A 722 -0.28 -0.63 -43.98
C SER A 722 -0.52 -1.96 -43.27
N GLY A 723 -1.35 -1.97 -42.23
CA GLY A 723 -1.53 -3.11 -41.34
C GLY A 723 -0.28 -3.46 -40.51
N ALA A 724 0.77 -2.63 -40.49
CA ALA A 724 2.02 -2.90 -39.77
C ALA A 724 1.87 -2.81 -38.24
N LEU A 725 0.89 -2.06 -37.74
CA LEU A 725 0.62 -1.87 -36.31
C LEU A 725 0.47 -3.20 -35.56
N LYS A 726 -0.17 -4.21 -36.17
CA LYS A 726 -0.37 -5.53 -35.56
C LYS A 726 0.94 -6.29 -35.26
N TRP A 727 2.05 -5.84 -35.85
CA TRP A 727 3.38 -6.41 -35.67
C TRP A 727 4.29 -5.55 -34.80
N ALA A 728 3.80 -4.42 -34.25
CA ALA A 728 4.62 -3.49 -33.47
C ALA A 728 5.33 -4.14 -32.27
N TRP A 729 4.70 -5.15 -31.66
CA TRP A 729 5.22 -5.91 -30.52
C TRP A 729 6.51 -6.69 -30.82
N THR A 730 6.79 -7.01 -32.08
CA THR A 730 7.96 -7.81 -32.48
C THR A 730 9.27 -7.11 -32.17
N GLY A 731 9.33 -5.78 -32.31
CA GLY A 731 10.50 -4.97 -32.01
C GLY A 731 10.91 -5.08 -30.53
N PRO A 732 10.09 -4.60 -29.58
CA PRO A 732 10.42 -4.69 -28.15
C PRO A 732 10.65 -6.13 -27.67
N LEU A 733 9.92 -7.11 -28.21
CA LEU A 733 10.15 -8.52 -27.86
C LEU A 733 11.54 -8.99 -28.31
N ALA A 734 11.93 -8.71 -29.56
CA ALA A 734 13.24 -9.06 -30.10
C ALA A 734 14.38 -8.37 -29.32
N GLY A 735 14.22 -7.07 -29.02
CA GLY A 735 15.17 -6.31 -28.22
C GLY A 735 15.35 -6.85 -26.79
N ALA A 736 14.27 -7.30 -26.17
CA ALA A 736 14.33 -7.93 -24.85
C ALA A 736 15.01 -9.31 -24.88
N LEU A 737 14.70 -10.14 -25.88
CA LEU A 737 15.28 -11.49 -26.05
C LEU A 737 16.77 -11.46 -26.40
N ILE A 738 17.23 -10.48 -27.19
CA ILE A 738 18.63 -10.36 -27.60
C ILE A 738 19.52 -9.74 -26.49
N ARG A 739 18.93 -9.12 -25.45
CA ARG A 739 19.69 -8.45 -24.38
C ARG A 739 20.77 -9.30 -23.71
N PRO A 740 20.52 -10.57 -23.33
CA PRO A 740 21.55 -11.44 -22.76
C PRO A 740 22.75 -11.67 -23.69
N LEU A 741 22.55 -11.66 -25.01
CA LEU A 741 23.62 -11.82 -26.00
C LEU A 741 24.65 -10.68 -25.90
N GLY A 742 24.19 -9.45 -25.66
CA GLY A 742 25.09 -8.29 -25.51
C GLY A 742 26.02 -8.40 -24.30
N GLY A 743 25.52 -8.92 -23.18
CA GLY A 743 26.34 -9.20 -22.00
C GLY A 743 27.35 -10.32 -22.27
N TRP A 744 26.89 -11.45 -22.83
CA TRP A 744 27.75 -12.59 -23.16
C TRP A 744 28.84 -12.26 -24.17
N LEU A 745 28.54 -11.43 -25.17
CA LEU A 745 29.53 -10.98 -26.15
C LEU A 745 30.56 -10.07 -25.48
N SER A 746 30.11 -9.21 -24.55
CA SER A 746 30.99 -8.33 -23.78
C SER A 746 31.95 -9.10 -22.89
N ASP A 747 31.49 -10.21 -22.28
CA ASP A 747 32.35 -11.11 -21.50
C ASP A 747 33.47 -11.75 -22.35
N ARG A 748 33.28 -11.87 -23.68
CA ARG A 748 34.23 -12.54 -24.59
C ARG A 748 35.19 -11.60 -25.30
N VAL A 749 34.71 -10.46 -25.78
CA VAL A 749 35.48 -9.57 -26.69
C VAL A 749 35.61 -8.14 -26.18
N GLY A 750 35.14 -7.84 -24.97
CA GLY A 750 35.22 -6.53 -24.34
C GLY A 750 33.94 -5.71 -24.44
N GLY A 751 33.48 -5.19 -23.30
CA GLY A 751 32.24 -4.40 -23.24
C GLY A 751 32.31 -3.11 -24.06
N ALA A 752 33.45 -2.40 -24.05
CA ALA A 752 33.61 -1.17 -24.83
C ALA A 752 33.57 -1.42 -26.34
N LYS A 753 34.20 -2.51 -26.80
CA LYS A 753 34.20 -2.92 -28.21
C LYS A 753 32.81 -3.27 -28.72
N VAL A 754 32.05 -4.06 -27.96
CA VAL A 754 30.66 -4.40 -28.30
C VAL A 754 29.79 -3.15 -28.34
N THR A 755 29.89 -2.30 -27.31
CA THR A 755 29.09 -1.07 -27.20
C THR A 755 29.35 -0.10 -28.35
N PHE A 756 30.61 0.07 -28.76
CA PHE A 756 30.97 0.95 -29.88
C PHE A 756 30.31 0.51 -31.18
N TRP A 757 30.48 -0.76 -31.56
CA TRP A 757 29.93 -1.28 -32.81
C TRP A 757 28.41 -1.34 -32.77
N ASN A 758 27.84 -1.62 -31.60
CA ASN A 758 26.40 -1.54 -31.38
C ASN A 758 25.85 -0.14 -31.69
N PHE A 759 26.47 0.92 -31.17
CA PHE A 759 26.03 2.28 -31.49
C PHE A 759 26.25 2.66 -32.95
N ALA A 760 27.29 2.15 -33.61
CA ALA A 760 27.48 2.35 -35.04
C ALA A 760 26.33 1.71 -35.85
N VAL A 761 25.89 0.50 -35.47
CA VAL A 761 24.71 -0.15 -36.08
C VAL A 761 23.43 0.65 -35.79
N MET A 762 23.23 1.11 -34.56
CA MET A 762 22.05 1.93 -34.21
C MET A 762 22.04 3.27 -34.96
N PHE A 763 23.21 3.90 -35.17
CA PHE A 763 23.33 5.10 -35.99
C PHE A 763 22.90 4.84 -37.43
N LEU A 764 23.43 3.79 -38.07
CA LEU A 764 23.07 3.43 -39.44
C LEU A 764 21.59 3.03 -39.58
N ALA A 765 21.05 2.32 -38.59
CA ALA A 765 19.63 1.98 -38.55
C ALA A 765 18.74 3.23 -38.38
N GLY A 766 19.18 4.23 -37.61
CA GLY A 766 18.50 5.53 -37.51
C GLY A 766 18.49 6.29 -38.84
N ILE A 767 19.61 6.30 -39.57
CA ILE A 767 19.68 6.88 -40.93
C ILE A 767 18.77 6.12 -41.89
N TRP A 768 18.73 4.79 -41.81
CA TRP A 768 17.82 4.01 -42.66
C TRP A 768 16.34 4.32 -42.34
N ALA A 769 15.97 4.40 -41.06
CA ALA A 769 14.62 4.80 -40.67
C ALA A 769 14.25 6.21 -41.19
N LEU A 770 15.21 7.14 -41.20
CA LEU A 770 15.02 8.48 -41.75
C LEU A 770 14.74 8.44 -43.26
N MET A 771 15.46 7.60 -44.00
CA MET A 771 15.29 7.45 -45.47
C MET A 771 13.96 6.78 -45.85
N SER A 772 13.38 5.98 -44.96
CA SER A 772 12.10 5.28 -45.19
C SER A 772 10.87 6.06 -44.70
N LEU A 773 11.02 7.31 -44.25
CA LEU A 773 9.87 8.16 -43.90
C LEU A 773 9.08 8.58 -45.15
N PRO A 774 7.74 8.74 -45.04
CA PRO A 774 6.94 9.25 -46.15
C PRO A 774 7.43 10.62 -46.64
N SER A 775 7.59 10.77 -47.96
CA SER A 775 7.89 12.06 -48.60
C SER A 775 6.74 12.49 -49.52
N GLY A 776 6.55 13.81 -49.70
CA GLY A 776 5.38 14.39 -50.37
C GLY A 776 5.17 13.98 -51.85
N ASN A 777 6.10 13.26 -52.48
CA ASN A 777 6.06 12.94 -53.91
C ASN A 777 6.10 11.42 -54.25
N GLY A 778 5.72 10.52 -53.32
CA GLY A 778 5.29 9.17 -53.67
C GLY A 778 6.09 8.00 -53.07
N GLY A 779 5.35 7.08 -52.45
CA GLY A 779 5.82 5.80 -51.91
C GLY A 779 5.99 5.81 -50.38
N SER A 780 5.15 5.06 -49.67
CA SER A 780 5.35 4.76 -48.24
C SER A 780 6.21 3.49 -48.09
N ASP A 781 7.50 3.63 -47.74
CA ASP A 781 8.38 2.48 -47.47
C ASP A 781 8.21 1.94 -46.05
N VAL A 782 7.03 1.37 -45.79
CA VAL A 782 6.69 0.82 -44.46
C VAL A 782 7.65 -0.32 -44.08
N THR A 783 8.04 -1.13 -45.08
CA THR A 783 8.92 -2.29 -44.87
C THR A 783 10.31 -1.86 -44.44
N GLY A 784 10.90 -0.85 -45.11
CA GLY A 784 12.20 -0.29 -44.72
C GLY A 784 12.13 0.37 -43.35
N PHE A 785 11.10 1.16 -43.07
CA PHE A 785 10.91 1.81 -41.77
C PHE A 785 10.77 0.79 -40.63
N PHE A 786 9.93 -0.22 -40.83
CA PHE A 786 9.71 -1.28 -39.84
C PHE A 786 11.00 -2.08 -39.58
N THR A 787 11.73 -2.45 -40.65
CA THR A 787 12.98 -3.21 -40.53
C THR A 787 14.07 -2.40 -39.82
N ALA A 788 14.20 -1.12 -40.14
CA ALA A 788 15.11 -0.21 -39.46
C ALA A 788 14.80 -0.11 -37.95
N PHE A 789 13.52 -0.01 -37.57
CA PHE A 789 13.12 -0.01 -36.17
C PHE A 789 13.38 -1.34 -35.46
N VAL A 790 13.14 -2.47 -36.10
CA VAL A 790 13.52 -3.78 -35.54
C VAL A 790 15.03 -3.85 -35.29
N LEU A 791 15.86 -3.34 -36.20
CA LEU A 791 17.31 -3.23 -35.98
C LEU A 791 17.66 -2.29 -34.83
N LEU A 792 16.95 -1.17 -34.66
CA LEU A 792 17.11 -0.29 -33.49
C LEU A 792 16.73 -0.99 -32.18
N PHE A 793 15.68 -1.82 -32.17
CA PHE A 793 15.33 -2.64 -31.00
C PHE A 793 16.37 -3.72 -30.70
N LEU A 794 16.88 -4.39 -31.73
CA LEU A 794 17.94 -5.39 -31.56
C LEU A 794 19.24 -4.74 -31.05
N GLY A 795 19.64 -3.61 -31.64
CA GLY A 795 20.81 -2.84 -31.21
C GLY A 795 20.65 -2.26 -29.80
N SER A 796 19.47 -1.73 -29.45
CA SER A 796 19.22 -1.28 -28.07
C SER A 796 19.25 -2.45 -27.07
N GLY A 797 18.77 -3.64 -27.46
CA GLY A 797 18.89 -4.87 -26.69
C GLY A 797 20.34 -5.31 -26.44
N VAL A 798 21.14 -5.45 -27.50
CA VAL A 798 22.57 -5.82 -27.39
C VAL A 798 23.34 -4.76 -26.59
N GLY A 799 23.12 -3.49 -26.89
CA GLY A 799 23.73 -2.37 -26.18
C GLY A 799 23.35 -2.32 -24.69
N ASN A 800 22.12 -2.69 -24.34
CA ASN A 800 21.71 -2.80 -22.94
C ASN A 800 22.57 -3.78 -22.16
N GLY A 801 22.86 -4.94 -22.75
CA GLY A 801 23.73 -5.94 -22.15
C GLY A 801 25.17 -5.47 -22.04
N SER A 802 25.69 -4.81 -23.08
CA SER A 802 27.09 -4.39 -23.11
C SER A 802 27.39 -3.18 -22.22
N VAL A 803 26.49 -2.19 -22.15
CA VAL A 803 26.64 -1.06 -21.21
C VAL A 803 26.53 -1.55 -19.77
N PHE A 804 25.61 -2.48 -19.47
CA PHE A 804 25.51 -3.11 -18.13
C PHE A 804 26.78 -3.85 -17.72
N HIS A 805 27.57 -4.33 -18.68
CA HIS A 805 28.89 -4.92 -18.42
C HIS A 805 29.97 -3.84 -18.18
N ILE A 806 29.94 -2.72 -18.93
CA ILE A 806 30.90 -1.62 -18.76
C ILE A 806 30.78 -0.97 -17.38
N VAL A 807 29.55 -0.72 -16.89
CA VAL A 807 29.37 0.07 -15.64
C VAL A 807 30.18 -0.50 -14.48
N PRO A 808 30.05 -1.78 -14.08
CA PRO A 808 30.85 -2.30 -12.97
C PRO A 808 32.35 -2.36 -13.25
N SER A 809 32.73 -2.57 -14.51
CA SER A 809 34.14 -2.61 -14.92
C SER A 809 34.81 -1.26 -14.69
N VAL A 810 34.15 -0.16 -15.04
CA VAL A 810 34.73 1.19 -14.93
C VAL A 810 35.02 1.56 -13.48
N PHE A 811 34.03 1.42 -12.59
CA PHE A 811 34.19 1.79 -11.19
C PHE A 811 35.19 0.87 -10.47
N ARG A 812 35.21 -0.43 -10.79
CA ARG A 812 36.23 -1.34 -10.25
C ARG A 812 37.64 -0.91 -10.67
N THR A 813 37.87 -0.67 -11.96
CA THR A 813 39.19 -0.27 -12.47
C THR A 813 39.68 1.05 -11.88
N LEU A 814 38.79 2.03 -11.66
CA LEU A 814 39.15 3.31 -11.05
C LEU A 814 39.64 3.14 -9.60
N HIS A 815 38.94 2.32 -8.80
CA HIS A 815 39.34 2.03 -7.43
C HIS A 815 40.61 1.20 -7.35
N GLU A 816 40.74 0.18 -8.21
CA GLU A 816 41.95 -0.65 -8.29
C GLU A 816 43.17 0.21 -8.62
N ARG A 817 43.07 1.13 -9.59
CA ARG A 817 44.14 2.09 -9.92
C ARG A 817 44.48 3.03 -8.79
N ALA A 818 43.48 3.52 -8.03
CA ALA A 818 43.73 4.37 -6.86
C ALA A 818 44.45 3.63 -5.70
N ALA A 819 44.47 2.30 -5.73
CA ALA A 819 45.16 1.44 -4.79
C ALA A 819 46.42 0.77 -5.38
N GLU A 820 46.77 1.04 -6.65
CA GLU A 820 48.02 0.55 -7.24
C GLU A 820 49.22 1.04 -6.42
N GLY A 821 50.14 0.12 -6.10
CA GLY A 821 51.31 0.41 -5.28
C GLY A 821 51.08 0.44 -3.76
N LYS A 822 49.85 0.18 -3.27
CA LYS A 822 49.54 0.03 -1.83
C LYS A 822 49.56 -1.45 -1.40
N ASP A 823 49.39 -1.69 -0.10
CA ASP A 823 49.36 -3.05 0.47
C ASP A 823 48.13 -3.87 0.04
N GLN A 824 48.19 -5.19 0.27
CA GLN A 824 47.11 -6.11 -0.13
C GLN A 824 45.78 -5.78 0.54
N ALA A 825 45.81 -5.29 1.79
CA ALA A 825 44.62 -4.85 2.51
C ALA A 825 43.96 -3.63 1.87
N ALA A 826 44.74 -2.64 1.43
CA ALA A 826 44.22 -1.49 0.67
C ALA A 826 43.65 -1.90 -0.69
N MET A 827 44.27 -2.87 -1.38
CA MET A 827 43.76 -3.39 -2.64
C MET A 827 42.41 -4.12 -2.46
N ASP A 828 42.26 -4.92 -1.41
CA ASP A 828 41.01 -5.63 -1.12
C ASP A 828 39.90 -4.66 -0.67
N ALA A 829 40.25 -3.62 0.10
CA ALA A 829 39.34 -2.53 0.46
C ALA A 829 38.88 -1.74 -0.78
N ALA A 830 39.79 -1.42 -1.70
CA ALA A 830 39.47 -0.72 -2.95
C ALA A 830 38.54 -1.54 -3.86
N LYS A 831 38.77 -2.85 -3.98
CA LYS A 831 37.87 -3.75 -4.72
C LYS A 831 36.47 -3.81 -4.10
N ALA A 832 36.37 -3.78 -2.78
CA ALA A 832 35.09 -3.72 -2.09
C ALA A 832 34.38 -2.38 -2.33
N ALA A 833 35.08 -1.25 -2.19
CA ALA A 833 34.54 0.08 -2.44
C ALA A 833 34.08 0.26 -3.90
N GLY A 834 34.88 -0.19 -4.87
CA GLY A 834 34.52 -0.16 -6.29
C GLY A 834 33.29 -1.00 -6.63
N ALA A 835 33.08 -2.14 -5.94
CA ALA A 835 31.88 -2.95 -6.12
C ALA A 835 30.62 -2.27 -5.57
N VAL A 836 30.73 -1.55 -4.45
CA VAL A 836 29.63 -0.76 -3.88
C VAL A 836 29.29 0.41 -4.80
N GLU A 837 30.28 1.20 -5.23
CA GLU A 837 30.03 2.34 -6.13
C GLU A 837 29.46 1.90 -7.48
N ALA A 838 29.90 0.76 -8.02
CA ALA A 838 29.33 0.17 -9.22
C ALA A 838 27.82 -0.16 -9.08
N SER A 839 27.41 -0.69 -7.94
CA SER A 839 26.00 -0.99 -7.64
C SER A 839 25.15 0.28 -7.61
N VAL A 840 25.65 1.32 -6.94
CA VAL A 840 25.00 2.65 -6.88
C VAL A 840 24.94 3.29 -8.27
N ALA A 841 26.02 3.23 -9.04
CA ALA A 841 26.10 3.76 -10.39
C ALA A 841 25.12 3.07 -11.35
N LEU A 842 24.95 1.75 -11.25
CA LEU A 842 23.93 1.02 -12.02
C LEU A 842 22.52 1.52 -11.73
N GLY A 843 22.20 1.82 -10.46
CA GLY A 843 20.92 2.42 -10.09
C GLY A 843 20.72 3.80 -10.69
N PHE A 844 21.71 4.68 -10.55
CA PHE A 844 21.69 6.05 -11.06
C PHE A 844 21.59 6.10 -12.60
N THR A 845 22.48 5.39 -13.30
CA THR A 845 22.49 5.31 -14.77
C THR A 845 21.17 4.78 -15.31
N SER A 846 20.58 3.78 -14.63
CA SER A 846 19.28 3.23 -14.98
C SER A 846 18.11 4.18 -14.76
N ALA A 847 18.16 5.05 -13.76
CA ALA A 847 17.16 6.09 -13.54
C ALA A 847 17.21 7.15 -14.65
N VAL A 848 18.41 7.62 -15.01
CA VAL A 848 18.59 8.60 -16.11
C VAL A 848 18.14 8.00 -17.44
N ALA A 849 18.54 6.77 -17.75
CA ALA A 849 18.15 6.11 -19.00
C ALA A 849 16.63 5.87 -19.12
N ALA A 850 15.92 5.71 -18.00
CA ALA A 850 14.47 5.58 -18.02
C ALA A 850 13.75 6.83 -18.56
N LEU A 851 14.39 8.01 -18.50
CA LEU A 851 13.87 9.23 -19.12
C LEU A 851 13.75 9.12 -20.65
N GLY A 852 14.42 8.13 -21.29
CA GLY A 852 14.19 7.84 -22.70
C GLY A 852 12.73 7.49 -23.02
N LEU A 853 12.00 6.87 -22.08
CA LEU A 853 10.55 6.63 -22.22
C LEU A 853 9.76 7.94 -22.32
N PHE A 854 10.26 9.02 -21.72
CA PHE A 854 9.65 10.33 -21.81
C PHE A 854 10.12 11.09 -23.06
N PHE A 855 11.44 11.23 -23.24
CA PHE A 855 12.00 12.10 -24.25
C PHE A 855 11.69 11.65 -25.69
N ILE A 856 11.73 10.34 -25.98
CA ILE A 856 11.53 9.89 -27.36
C ILE A 856 10.09 10.15 -27.85
N PRO A 857 9.02 9.67 -27.16
CA PRO A 857 7.66 9.94 -27.61
C PRO A 857 7.33 11.44 -27.57
N ALA A 858 7.77 12.18 -26.54
CA ALA A 858 7.54 13.61 -26.45
C ALA A 858 8.23 14.39 -27.58
N PHE A 859 9.47 14.05 -27.93
CA PHE A 859 10.19 14.71 -29.02
C PHE A 859 9.60 14.39 -30.39
N VAL A 860 9.13 13.15 -30.60
CA VAL A 860 8.36 12.78 -31.80
C VAL A 860 7.08 13.62 -31.89
N ALA A 861 6.34 13.77 -30.78
CA ALA A 861 5.14 14.59 -30.72
C ALA A 861 5.43 16.04 -31.15
N THR A 862 6.46 16.65 -30.54
CA THR A 862 6.89 18.01 -30.85
C THR A 862 7.31 18.13 -32.31
N SER A 863 8.05 17.16 -32.85
CA SER A 863 8.47 17.14 -34.26
C SER A 863 7.27 17.13 -35.20
N LEU A 864 6.29 16.26 -34.95
CA LEU A 864 5.08 16.17 -35.76
C LEU A 864 4.23 17.44 -35.67
N GLN A 865 4.07 18.01 -34.48
CA GLN A 865 3.30 19.23 -34.27
C GLN A 865 3.94 20.47 -34.92
N THR A 866 5.27 20.57 -34.88
CA THR A 866 6.00 21.77 -35.35
C THR A 866 6.35 21.71 -36.83
N THR A 867 6.63 20.51 -37.36
CA THR A 867 7.12 20.34 -38.75
C THR A 867 6.18 19.52 -39.64
N GLY A 868 5.11 18.95 -39.08
CA GLY A 868 4.23 18.01 -39.80
C GLY A 868 4.87 16.64 -40.06
N SER A 869 6.07 16.39 -39.53
CA SER A 869 6.92 15.27 -39.94
C SER A 869 7.78 14.72 -38.80
N ALA A 870 8.12 13.43 -38.86
CA ALA A 870 9.02 12.79 -37.89
C ALA A 870 10.52 12.95 -38.23
N HIS A 871 10.86 13.60 -39.35
CA HIS A 871 12.25 13.71 -39.83
C HIS A 871 13.19 14.37 -38.81
N LEU A 872 12.76 15.45 -38.16
CA LEU A 872 13.56 16.13 -37.13
C LEU A 872 13.82 15.20 -35.93
N ALA A 873 12.80 14.48 -35.46
CA ALA A 873 12.95 13.53 -34.36
C ALA A 873 13.96 12.42 -34.67
N ILE A 874 13.80 11.72 -35.79
CA ILE A 874 14.69 10.62 -36.18
C ILE A 874 16.12 11.10 -36.45
N SER A 875 16.28 12.32 -36.99
CA SER A 875 17.60 12.93 -37.19
C SER A 875 18.32 13.19 -35.86
N VAL A 876 17.62 13.73 -34.87
CA VAL A 876 18.19 13.97 -33.53
C VAL A 876 18.56 12.65 -32.84
N PHE A 877 17.72 11.62 -32.95
CA PHE A 877 18.05 10.30 -32.40
C PHE A 877 19.29 9.69 -33.07
N SER A 878 19.43 9.84 -34.38
CA SER A 878 20.62 9.40 -35.11
C SER A 878 21.88 10.17 -34.66
N LEU A 879 21.82 11.49 -34.56
CA LEU A 879 22.93 12.30 -34.03
C LEU A 879 23.28 11.92 -32.59
N PHE A 880 22.28 11.59 -31.78
CA PHE A 880 22.50 11.09 -30.42
C PHE A 880 23.27 9.75 -30.41
N TYR A 881 22.97 8.82 -31.32
CA TYR A 881 23.76 7.58 -31.47
C TYR A 881 25.19 7.85 -31.90
N LEU A 882 25.40 8.79 -32.83
CA LEU A 882 26.75 9.22 -33.19
C LEU A 882 27.51 9.76 -31.98
N SER A 883 26.86 10.56 -31.13
CA SER A 883 27.47 11.03 -29.87
C SER A 883 27.84 9.88 -28.94
N CYS A 884 27.05 8.80 -28.90
CA CYS A 884 27.33 7.60 -28.10
C CYS A 884 28.51 6.79 -28.67
N VAL A 885 28.64 6.70 -30.01
CA VAL A 885 29.84 6.13 -30.66
C VAL A 885 31.09 6.88 -30.24
N LEU A 886 31.07 8.21 -30.37
CA LEU A 886 32.20 9.08 -30.03
C LEU A 886 32.54 9.00 -28.54
N ALA A 887 31.53 9.00 -27.66
CA ALA A 887 31.71 8.86 -26.23
C ALA A 887 32.35 7.51 -25.85
N THR A 888 31.83 6.41 -26.40
CA THR A 888 32.38 5.07 -26.15
C THR A 888 33.83 4.97 -26.62
N TRP A 889 34.13 5.55 -27.78
CA TRP A 889 35.49 5.60 -28.32
C TRP A 889 36.44 6.41 -27.42
N TRP A 890 36.04 7.61 -27.03
CA TRP A 890 36.88 8.56 -26.30
C TRP A 890 37.22 8.10 -24.88
N TRP A 891 36.23 7.67 -24.10
CA TRP A 891 36.43 7.36 -22.69
C TRP A 891 36.81 5.91 -22.41
N TYR A 892 36.44 4.96 -23.29
CA TYR A 892 36.53 3.53 -22.96
C TYR A 892 37.31 2.63 -23.92
N ARG A 893 37.56 3.06 -25.17
CA ARG A 893 38.15 2.17 -26.21
C ARG A 893 39.48 2.65 -26.80
N ARG A 894 39.67 3.96 -27.02
CA ARG A 894 40.92 4.45 -27.65
C ARG A 894 42.16 4.06 -26.81
N HIS A 895 43.33 3.99 -27.44
CA HIS A 895 44.56 3.56 -26.76
C HIS A 895 44.88 4.40 -25.50
N ALA A 896 44.64 5.71 -25.57
CA ALA A 896 44.79 6.66 -24.45
C ALA A 896 43.46 6.92 -23.69
N ALA A 897 42.56 5.95 -23.65
CA ALA A 897 41.29 6.07 -22.93
C ALA A 897 41.55 6.18 -21.42
N GLU A 898 40.79 7.06 -20.76
CA GLU A 898 40.88 7.28 -19.32
C GLU A 898 40.62 5.97 -18.56
N VAL A 899 39.61 5.19 -18.97
CA VAL A 899 39.34 3.86 -18.41
C VAL A 899 39.14 2.86 -19.54
N ARG A 900 40.22 2.20 -19.96
CA ARG A 900 40.16 1.21 -21.05
C ARG A 900 39.38 -0.05 -20.60
N CYS A 901 38.32 -0.40 -21.34
CA CYS A 901 37.39 -1.50 -21.04
C CYS A 901 37.22 -2.48 -22.22
N ASP A 902 38.30 -2.68 -22.99
CA ASP A 902 38.38 -3.61 -24.11
C ASP A 902 38.70 -5.05 -23.67
#